data_AF-A0A7J6VSF4-F1
#
_entry.id   AF-A0A7J6VSF4-F1
#
_cell.length_a   1.000
_cell.length_b   1.000
_cell.length_c   1.000
_cell.angle_alpha   90.00
_cell.angle_beta   90.00
_cell.angle_gamma   90.00
#
_symmetry.space_group_name_H-M   'P 1'
#
loop_
_entity.id
_entity.type
_entity.pdbx_description
1 polymer ?
#
loop_
_entity_poly.entity_id
_entity_poly.type
_entity_poly.pdbx_seq_one_letter_code
_entity_poly.pdbx_strand_id
1 'polypeptide(L)'
;MCIQGDQMKFHGYDSLLTLCIDRKAIREGQRVHAHMIKSRYLPPAYLGTRLIVLYTKCNSLKDARQVLDGMPERSVVSWTAMISAYAQRGYHTQAWVLFNQMLKSGTPPNEFTFASVLTCGFEKGVQVHSLIIKTNYESQIFVGSSLIDMYAKAGRIHDARGVFERLPERDVVSCTAIISGYAQLSLDEEALEMFRQLLREGMDPNYVTYASVLTALSGLAALDHGRQIHNRVLRSELPHYAVLNNSLIDMYSKCGSLTYSRTIFDGMTERTVSTWNAMLVGYSKHGLGSEVIELFQMMREEGKVRPDSITLMAVLSGCSHGALVDEGLAIYEDMMGGQDGFKPELEHYGCVVDLLGRAGQVDKAFEFIKQMPYEPTAAILGSLLGACRTHNNLLIGELVAHRLFEIEPHNAGNYVILSNLYASAGRWEDMRNLRELMKGKAVTKEPGRSWVKLDQTVHTFHAEDKMRPSRCCWYLDLIIHLVGQPRNVESLGLCIHFVDDKTSIKSVYTFSLALFLYIGLTGTKLGCGEGGCGACTVMVSYYDQLHNSSVHYAVNACLAPLYSVEGMHVITVEGVGNHRSGLHPVQESLARSHGSQCGYCTPGFVMSMYALLRSSRSAPREEQIEECLAGNLCRCTGYRPIVDAFRVFAKTDDAVYANRSSGSSPDGEFICPST
;
A
#
# COMPACT_ATOMS: atom_id res chain seq x y z
N MET A 1 -41.92 -33.68 -6.60
CA MET A 1 -41.53 -34.88 -7.37
C MET A 1 -42.08 -36.09 -6.64
N CYS A 2 -43.10 -36.75 -7.19
CA CYS A 2 -43.54 -38.06 -6.70
C CYS A 2 -42.44 -39.07 -7.00
N ILE A 3 -41.86 -39.67 -5.95
CA ILE A 3 -40.87 -40.73 -6.09
C ILE A 3 -41.64 -41.97 -6.55
N GLN A 4 -41.53 -42.31 -7.83
CA GLN A 4 -42.05 -43.57 -8.37
C GLN A 4 -41.36 -44.75 -7.68
N GLY A 5 -42.15 -45.79 -7.38
CA GLY A 5 -41.88 -46.86 -6.41
C GLY A 5 -40.67 -47.76 -6.64
N ASP A 6 -40.66 -48.88 -5.92
CA ASP A 6 -39.59 -49.83 -5.55
C ASP A 6 -38.56 -50.33 -6.61
N GLN A 7 -38.43 -49.70 -7.77
CA GLN A 7 -37.48 -50.05 -8.84
C GLN A 7 -36.62 -48.87 -9.36
N MET A 8 -36.34 -47.86 -8.54
CA MET A 8 -35.48 -46.76 -8.96
C MET A 8 -34.03 -47.26 -9.18
N LYS A 9 -33.57 -47.18 -10.44
CA LYS A 9 -32.22 -47.60 -10.88
C LYS A 9 -31.27 -46.42 -11.01
N PHE A 10 -30.00 -46.71 -11.27
CA PHE A 10 -28.89 -45.75 -11.40
C PHE A 10 -29.27 -44.45 -12.13
N HIS A 11 -29.80 -44.53 -13.36
CA HIS A 11 -30.14 -43.35 -14.16
C HIS A 11 -31.18 -42.44 -13.52
N GLY A 12 -32.17 -43.00 -12.80
CA GLY A 12 -33.17 -42.20 -12.11
C GLY A 12 -32.56 -41.42 -10.95
N TYR A 13 -31.71 -42.08 -10.17
CA TYR A 13 -30.99 -41.45 -9.08
C TYR A 13 -30.00 -40.38 -9.56
N ASP A 14 -29.22 -40.69 -10.60
CA ASP A 14 -28.27 -39.75 -11.19
C ASP A 14 -28.98 -38.48 -11.70
N SER A 15 -30.11 -38.65 -12.41
CA SER A 15 -30.90 -37.53 -12.94
C SER A 15 -31.47 -36.64 -11.84
N LEU A 16 -31.93 -37.24 -10.72
CA LEU A 16 -32.43 -36.47 -9.59
C LEU A 16 -31.30 -35.75 -8.82
N LEU A 17 -30.17 -36.43 -8.58
CA LEU A 17 -29.03 -35.83 -7.90
C LEU A 17 -28.42 -34.71 -8.73
N THR A 18 -28.14 -34.99 -10.00
CA THR A 18 -28.45 -34.15 -11.17
C THR A 18 -28.95 -32.74 -10.87
N LEU A 19 -30.28 -32.68 -10.93
CA LEU A 19 -31.11 -31.52 -10.72
C LEU A 19 -30.99 -30.91 -9.31
N CYS A 20 -30.80 -31.73 -8.27
CA CYS A 20 -30.64 -31.22 -6.91
C CYS A 20 -29.34 -30.43 -6.75
N ILE A 21 -28.25 -30.88 -7.40
CA ILE A 21 -26.95 -30.21 -7.39
C ILE A 21 -27.03 -28.87 -8.09
N ASP A 22 -27.68 -28.83 -9.26
CA ASP A 22 -27.78 -27.62 -10.06
C ASP A 22 -28.64 -26.56 -9.36
N ARG A 23 -29.69 -26.99 -8.66
CA ARG A 23 -30.58 -26.10 -7.88
C ARG A 23 -30.12 -25.84 -6.46
N LYS A 24 -29.02 -26.44 -6.00
CA LYS A 24 -28.58 -26.44 -4.58
C LYS A 24 -29.72 -26.83 -3.61
N ALA A 25 -30.54 -27.80 -4.01
CA ALA A 25 -31.77 -28.20 -3.33
C ALA A 25 -31.48 -29.27 -2.26
N ILE A 26 -31.10 -28.83 -1.05
CA ILE A 26 -30.65 -29.74 0.01
C ILE A 26 -31.73 -30.70 0.51
N ARG A 27 -32.98 -30.24 0.66
CA ARG A 27 -34.08 -31.05 1.21
C ARG A 27 -34.48 -32.18 0.26
N GLU A 28 -34.61 -31.85 -1.02
CA GLU A 28 -34.90 -32.79 -2.10
C GLU A 28 -33.76 -33.81 -2.22
N GLY A 29 -32.52 -33.34 -2.15
CA GLY A 29 -31.32 -34.16 -2.08
C GLY A 29 -31.34 -35.18 -0.94
N GLN A 30 -31.65 -34.73 0.27
CA GLN A 30 -31.79 -35.59 1.44
C GLN A 30 -32.90 -36.62 1.28
N ARG A 31 -34.02 -36.29 0.62
CA ARG A 31 -35.10 -37.25 0.32
C ARG A 31 -34.64 -38.33 -0.66
N VAL A 32 -33.88 -37.96 -1.69
CA VAL A 32 -33.30 -38.92 -2.64
C VAL A 32 -32.31 -39.83 -1.92
N HIS A 33 -31.41 -39.28 -1.11
CA HIS A 33 -30.44 -40.06 -0.33
C HIS A 33 -31.12 -40.98 0.69
N ALA A 34 -32.13 -40.50 1.42
CA ALA A 34 -32.91 -41.32 2.35
C ALA A 34 -33.66 -42.45 1.63
N HIS A 35 -34.17 -42.21 0.42
CA HIS A 35 -34.78 -43.25 -0.39
C HIS A 35 -33.79 -44.33 -0.81
N MET A 36 -32.56 -43.97 -1.21
CA MET A 36 -31.49 -44.94 -1.49
C MET A 36 -31.22 -45.83 -0.26
N ILE A 37 -31.14 -45.24 0.93
CA ILE A 37 -30.92 -45.98 2.18
C ILE A 37 -32.11 -46.90 2.49
N LYS A 38 -33.34 -46.39 2.40
CA LYS A 38 -34.57 -47.16 2.70
C LYS A 38 -34.78 -48.32 1.74
N SER A 39 -34.45 -48.13 0.46
CA SER A 39 -34.49 -49.17 -0.57
C SER A 39 -33.30 -50.13 -0.53
N ARG A 40 -32.36 -49.95 0.41
CA ARG A 40 -31.10 -50.72 0.52
C ARG A 40 -30.29 -50.72 -0.79
N TYR A 41 -30.42 -49.66 -1.57
CA TYR A 41 -29.63 -49.48 -2.77
C TYR A 41 -28.18 -49.19 -2.37
N LEU A 42 -27.24 -49.99 -2.87
CA LEU A 42 -25.80 -49.77 -2.70
C LEU A 42 -25.31 -48.91 -3.86
N PRO A 43 -25.15 -47.58 -3.68
CA PRO A 43 -24.75 -46.71 -4.77
C PRO A 43 -23.32 -47.02 -5.21
N PRO A 44 -23.06 -47.10 -6.53
CA PRO A 44 -21.69 -47.16 -7.03
C PRO A 44 -20.93 -45.89 -6.63
N ALA A 45 -19.59 -45.96 -6.62
CA ALA A 45 -18.73 -44.86 -6.18
C ALA A 45 -19.05 -43.52 -6.86
N TYR A 46 -19.50 -43.56 -8.12
CA TYR A 46 -19.98 -42.39 -8.86
C TYR A 46 -21.16 -41.68 -8.18
N LEU A 47 -22.23 -42.41 -7.81
CA LEU A 47 -23.39 -41.81 -7.14
C LEU A 47 -23.08 -41.38 -5.71
N GLY A 48 -22.19 -42.11 -5.02
CA GLY A 48 -21.64 -41.66 -3.73
C GLY A 48 -20.90 -40.33 -3.86
N THR A 49 -20.07 -40.18 -4.90
CA THR A 49 -19.37 -38.92 -5.20
C THR A 49 -20.34 -37.79 -5.54
N ARG A 50 -21.40 -38.06 -6.31
CA ARG A 50 -22.47 -37.08 -6.58
C ARG A 50 -23.16 -36.63 -5.28
N LEU A 51 -23.44 -37.53 -4.35
CA LEU A 51 -23.99 -37.15 -3.04
C LEU A 51 -23.03 -36.25 -2.24
N ILE A 52 -21.72 -36.55 -2.25
CA ILE A 52 -20.71 -35.66 -1.64
C ILE A 52 -20.76 -34.27 -2.28
N VAL A 53 -20.76 -34.19 -3.62
CA VAL A 53 -20.84 -32.91 -4.35
C VAL A 53 -22.13 -32.14 -4.02
N LEU A 54 -23.26 -32.83 -3.85
CA LEU A 54 -24.53 -32.23 -3.45
C LEU A 54 -24.46 -31.59 -2.07
N TYR A 55 -24.04 -32.37 -1.08
CA TYR A 55 -23.95 -31.89 0.30
C TYR A 55 -22.91 -30.78 0.46
N THR A 56 -21.75 -30.92 -0.20
CA THR A 56 -20.73 -29.85 -0.24
C THR A 56 -21.24 -28.58 -0.91
N LYS A 57 -21.94 -28.64 -2.06
CA LYS A 57 -22.53 -27.43 -2.67
C LYS A 57 -23.63 -26.79 -1.81
N CYS A 58 -24.34 -27.60 -1.01
CA CYS A 58 -25.37 -27.12 -0.08
C CYS A 58 -24.81 -26.73 1.30
N ASN A 59 -23.49 -26.63 1.45
CA ASN A 59 -22.81 -26.26 2.68
C ASN A 59 -23.03 -27.21 3.89
N SER A 60 -23.44 -28.46 3.64
CA SER A 60 -23.53 -29.51 4.66
C SER A 60 -22.30 -30.43 4.61
N LEU A 61 -21.19 -29.97 5.18
CA LEU A 61 -19.95 -30.76 5.22
C LEU A 61 -20.07 -32.04 6.05
N LYS A 62 -20.89 -32.02 7.10
CA LYS A 62 -21.07 -33.18 7.98
C LYS A 62 -21.73 -34.34 7.24
N ASP A 63 -22.81 -34.06 6.50
CA ASP A 63 -23.49 -35.08 5.70
C ASP A 63 -22.60 -35.58 4.57
N ALA A 64 -21.86 -34.67 3.91
CA ALA A 64 -20.87 -35.05 2.89
C ALA A 64 -19.81 -36.00 3.44
N ARG A 65 -19.31 -35.72 4.65
CA ARG A 65 -18.33 -36.57 5.33
C ARG A 65 -18.91 -37.94 5.66
N GLN A 66 -20.14 -38.00 6.16
CA GLN A 66 -20.83 -39.27 6.45
C GLN A 66 -21.01 -40.13 5.20
N VAL A 67 -21.34 -39.52 4.05
CA VAL A 67 -21.41 -40.24 2.77
C VAL A 67 -20.05 -40.84 2.44
N LEU A 68 -18.97 -40.05 2.49
CA LEU A 68 -17.63 -40.56 2.19
C LEU A 68 -17.21 -41.69 3.14
N ASP A 69 -17.47 -41.53 4.44
CA ASP A 69 -17.13 -42.54 5.45
C ASP A 69 -17.96 -43.83 5.26
N GLY A 70 -19.19 -43.74 4.74
CA GLY A 70 -20.05 -44.88 4.43
C GLY A 70 -19.79 -45.57 3.08
N MET A 71 -18.95 -45.00 2.20
CA MET A 71 -18.63 -45.61 0.91
C MET A 71 -17.74 -46.86 1.08
N PRO A 72 -18.12 -48.04 0.52
CA PRO A 72 -17.30 -49.24 0.57
C PRO A 72 -15.99 -49.07 -0.21
N GLU A 73 -16.09 -48.45 -1.39
CA GLU A 73 -14.97 -48.10 -2.25
C GLU A 73 -14.93 -46.58 -2.46
N ARG A 74 -13.78 -45.97 -2.18
CA ARG A 74 -13.55 -44.54 -2.38
C ARG A 74 -12.62 -44.34 -3.55
N SER A 75 -13.08 -43.63 -4.57
CA SER A 75 -12.27 -43.23 -5.72
C SER A 75 -11.43 -41.99 -5.41
N VAL A 76 -10.38 -41.74 -6.21
CA VAL A 76 -9.60 -40.49 -6.16
C VAL A 76 -10.56 -39.28 -6.15
N VAL A 77 -11.54 -39.26 -7.05
CA VAL A 77 -12.53 -38.16 -7.17
C VAL A 77 -13.33 -37.95 -5.89
N SER A 78 -13.75 -39.03 -5.20
CA SER A 78 -14.50 -38.92 -3.93
C SER A 78 -13.64 -38.35 -2.80
N TRP A 79 -12.37 -38.73 -2.71
CA TRP A 79 -11.41 -38.16 -1.77
C TRP A 79 -11.14 -36.69 -2.09
N THR A 80 -10.78 -36.38 -3.34
CA THR A 80 -10.49 -35.02 -3.81
C THR A 80 -11.67 -34.09 -3.53
N ALA A 81 -12.90 -34.50 -3.88
CA ALA A 81 -14.10 -33.67 -3.68
C ALA A 81 -14.25 -33.22 -2.22
N MET A 82 -14.01 -34.12 -1.27
CA MET A 82 -14.12 -33.82 0.15
C MET A 82 -12.91 -33.03 0.68
N ILE A 83 -11.69 -33.32 0.21
CA ILE A 83 -10.46 -32.57 0.56
C ILE A 83 -10.61 -31.12 0.09
N SER A 84 -10.97 -30.90 -1.19
CA SER A 84 -11.21 -29.58 -1.75
C SER A 84 -12.31 -28.84 -0.99
N ALA A 85 -13.40 -29.52 -0.62
CA ALA A 85 -14.50 -28.91 0.11
C ALA A 85 -14.11 -28.42 1.52
N TYR A 86 -13.23 -29.14 2.23
CA TYR A 86 -12.67 -28.69 3.50
C TYR A 86 -11.68 -27.55 3.30
N ALA A 87 -10.75 -27.69 2.35
CA ALA A 87 -9.71 -26.70 2.06
C ALA A 87 -10.30 -25.33 1.69
N GLN A 88 -11.28 -25.30 0.77
CA GLN A 88 -11.95 -24.06 0.32
C GLN A 88 -12.73 -23.33 1.42
N ARG A 89 -13.02 -24.00 2.55
CA ARG A 89 -13.76 -23.44 3.68
C ARG A 89 -12.87 -23.13 4.88
N GLY A 90 -11.56 -23.19 4.73
CA GLY A 90 -10.60 -22.93 5.81
C GLY A 90 -10.41 -24.08 6.80
N TYR A 91 -11.06 -25.24 6.60
CA TYR A 91 -10.89 -26.43 7.45
C TYR A 91 -9.60 -27.20 7.07
N HIS A 92 -8.47 -26.50 7.08
CA HIS A 92 -7.18 -27.01 6.60
C HIS A 92 -6.67 -28.23 7.37
N THR A 93 -6.99 -28.33 8.67
CA THR A 93 -6.62 -29.49 9.49
C THR A 93 -7.38 -30.74 9.06
N GLN A 94 -8.69 -30.62 8.82
CA GLN A 94 -9.54 -31.72 8.36
C GLN A 94 -9.15 -32.16 6.95
N ALA A 95 -8.88 -31.21 6.05
CA ALA A 95 -8.37 -31.49 4.71
C ALA A 95 -7.05 -32.28 4.75
N TRP A 96 -6.11 -31.88 5.61
CA TRP A 96 -4.84 -32.57 5.82
C TRP A 96 -5.00 -33.98 6.40
N VAL A 97 -5.87 -34.16 7.39
CA VAL A 97 -6.15 -35.49 7.97
C VAL A 97 -6.72 -36.42 6.89
N LEU A 98 -7.65 -35.92 6.08
CA LEU A 98 -8.29 -36.68 5.02
C LEU A 98 -7.30 -37.04 3.90
N PHE A 99 -6.39 -36.14 3.54
CA PHE A 99 -5.30 -36.42 2.61
C PHE A 99 -4.39 -37.55 3.11
N ASN A 100 -4.01 -37.53 4.39
CA ASN A 100 -3.22 -38.62 4.98
C ASN A 100 -3.98 -39.96 5.00
N GLN A 101 -5.31 -39.93 5.19
CA GLN A 101 -6.14 -41.13 5.09
C GLN A 101 -6.16 -41.70 3.66
N MET A 102 -6.25 -40.83 2.65
CA MET A 102 -6.17 -41.21 1.23
C MET A 102 -4.82 -41.86 0.88
N LEU A 103 -3.71 -41.30 1.37
CA LEU A 103 -2.38 -41.89 1.18
C LEU A 103 -2.26 -43.26 1.86
N LYS A 104 -2.79 -43.39 3.08
CA LYS A 104 -2.79 -44.67 3.82
C LYS A 104 -3.69 -45.73 3.19
N SER A 105 -4.75 -45.34 2.47
CA SER A 105 -5.58 -46.29 1.71
C SER A 105 -4.96 -46.75 0.39
N GLY A 106 -3.74 -46.29 0.07
CA GLY A 106 -3.06 -46.62 -1.18
C GLY A 106 -3.66 -45.95 -2.42
N THR A 107 -4.54 -44.96 -2.25
CA THR A 107 -5.18 -44.25 -3.35
C THR A 107 -4.27 -43.09 -3.79
N PRO A 108 -3.74 -43.08 -5.03
CA PRO A 108 -2.79 -42.05 -5.45
C PRO A 108 -3.48 -40.68 -5.60
N PRO A 109 -2.87 -39.59 -5.09
CA PRO A 109 -3.34 -38.23 -5.36
C PRO A 109 -3.23 -37.89 -6.85
N ASN A 110 -4.16 -37.05 -7.34
CA ASN A 110 -4.07 -36.42 -8.64
C ASN A 110 -3.75 -34.91 -8.51
N GLU A 111 -3.60 -34.22 -9.64
CA GLU A 111 -3.30 -32.80 -9.75
C GLU A 111 -4.25 -31.91 -8.94
N PHE A 112 -5.56 -32.22 -8.95
CA PHE A 112 -6.57 -31.48 -8.19
C PHE A 112 -6.46 -31.72 -6.68
N THR A 113 -6.05 -32.92 -6.27
CA THR A 113 -5.79 -33.25 -4.86
C THR A 113 -4.60 -32.44 -4.36
N PHE A 114 -3.50 -32.42 -5.12
CA PHE A 114 -2.32 -31.64 -4.77
C PHE A 114 -2.63 -30.15 -4.67
N ALA A 115 -3.29 -29.57 -5.68
CA ALA A 115 -3.71 -28.17 -5.67
C ALA A 115 -4.54 -27.82 -4.42
N SER A 116 -5.47 -28.70 -4.03
CA SER A 116 -6.31 -28.50 -2.84
C SER A 116 -5.54 -28.57 -1.53
N VAL A 117 -4.61 -29.51 -1.39
CA VAL A 117 -3.86 -29.72 -0.14
C VAL A 117 -2.77 -28.66 0.06
N LEU A 118 -2.21 -28.11 -1.02
CA LEU A 118 -1.22 -27.02 -0.95
C LEU A 118 -1.77 -25.76 -0.25
N THR A 119 -3.09 -25.58 -0.23
CA THR A 119 -3.74 -24.50 0.53
C THR A 119 -3.69 -24.69 2.06
N CYS A 120 -3.27 -25.86 2.56
CA CYS A 120 -3.30 -26.21 3.99
C CYS A 120 -2.13 -25.63 4.81
N GLY A 121 -1.37 -24.68 4.26
CA GLY A 121 -0.29 -23.95 4.93
C GLY A 121 1.11 -24.37 4.49
N PHE A 122 2.09 -23.50 4.79
CA PHE A 122 3.47 -23.60 4.28
C PHE A 122 4.19 -24.90 4.69
N GLU A 123 4.19 -25.24 5.98
CA GLU A 123 4.94 -26.42 6.48
C GLU A 123 4.49 -27.73 5.82
N LYS A 124 3.18 -27.90 5.67
CA LYS A 124 2.58 -29.06 4.97
C LYS A 124 2.81 -28.94 3.46
N GLY A 125 2.73 -27.73 2.92
CA GLY A 125 2.97 -27.42 1.51
C GLY A 125 4.36 -27.86 1.03
N VAL A 126 5.41 -27.64 1.82
CA VAL A 126 6.78 -28.09 1.49
C VAL A 126 6.90 -29.62 1.44
N GLN A 127 6.23 -30.34 2.35
CA GLN A 127 6.17 -31.80 2.32
C GLN A 127 5.43 -32.31 1.08
N VAL A 128 4.30 -31.67 0.75
CA VAL A 128 3.51 -31.98 -0.44
C VAL A 128 4.28 -31.68 -1.72
N HIS A 129 5.06 -30.59 -1.77
CA HIS A 129 5.92 -30.27 -2.91
C HIS A 129 6.97 -31.37 -3.14
N SER A 130 7.57 -31.91 -2.08
CA SER A 130 8.49 -33.06 -2.21
C SER A 130 7.78 -34.31 -2.77
N LEU A 131 6.53 -34.53 -2.39
CA LEU A 131 5.71 -35.63 -2.94
C LEU A 131 5.32 -35.39 -4.40
N ILE A 132 5.01 -34.14 -4.79
CA ILE A 132 4.72 -33.74 -6.17
C ILE A 132 5.90 -34.05 -7.08
N ILE A 133 7.12 -33.72 -6.67
CA ILE A 133 8.36 -34.05 -7.42
C ILE A 133 8.50 -35.57 -7.54
N LYS A 134 8.37 -36.31 -6.43
CA LYS A 134 8.48 -37.79 -6.42
C LYS A 134 7.43 -38.50 -7.28
N THR A 135 6.27 -37.88 -7.47
CA THR A 135 5.15 -38.42 -8.26
C THR A 135 5.08 -37.84 -9.67
N ASN A 136 6.06 -37.03 -10.08
CA ASN A 136 6.19 -36.42 -11.40
C ASN A 136 5.03 -35.48 -11.79
N TYR A 137 4.48 -34.75 -10.81
CA TYR A 137 3.44 -33.73 -11.00
C TYR A 137 4.00 -32.30 -11.08
N GLU A 138 5.32 -32.10 -11.02
CA GLU A 138 5.95 -30.77 -10.99
C GLU A 138 5.72 -29.95 -12.27
N SER A 139 5.59 -30.63 -13.42
CA SER A 139 5.34 -30.00 -14.73
C SER A 139 3.86 -29.66 -14.96
N GLN A 140 2.95 -30.05 -14.06
CA GLN A 140 1.51 -29.81 -14.22
C GLN A 140 1.16 -28.37 -13.85
N ILE A 141 0.60 -27.61 -14.78
CA ILE A 141 0.32 -26.17 -14.65
C ILE A 141 -0.56 -25.88 -13.42
N PHE A 142 -1.64 -26.63 -13.20
CA PHE A 142 -2.52 -26.46 -12.05
C PHE A 142 -1.80 -26.64 -10.70
N VAL A 143 -0.87 -27.59 -10.63
CA VAL A 143 -0.06 -27.85 -9.43
C VAL A 143 0.96 -26.75 -9.25
N GLY A 144 1.64 -26.33 -10.32
CA GLY A 144 2.60 -25.22 -10.30
C GLY A 144 1.97 -23.89 -9.88
N SER A 145 0.80 -23.53 -10.42
CA SER A 145 0.05 -22.33 -9.99
C SER A 145 -0.28 -22.36 -8.50
N SER A 146 -0.66 -23.52 -7.97
CA SER A 146 -0.95 -23.70 -6.54
C SER A 146 0.31 -23.65 -5.67
N LEU A 147 1.45 -24.15 -6.17
CA LEU A 147 2.76 -24.04 -5.50
C LEU A 147 3.23 -22.58 -5.45
N ILE A 148 3.10 -21.84 -6.55
CA ILE A 148 3.44 -20.42 -6.62
C ILE A 148 2.64 -19.63 -5.59
N ASP A 149 1.31 -19.80 -5.56
CA ASP A 149 0.42 -19.15 -4.58
C ASP A 149 0.81 -19.50 -3.13
N MET A 150 1.11 -20.78 -2.86
CA MET A 150 1.54 -21.23 -1.53
C MET A 150 2.86 -20.58 -1.08
N TYR A 151 3.88 -20.56 -1.93
CA TYR A 151 5.16 -19.92 -1.62
C TYR A 151 5.03 -18.40 -1.50
N ALA A 152 4.26 -17.76 -2.38
CA ALA A 152 4.01 -16.33 -2.35
C ALA A 152 3.34 -15.89 -1.04
N LYS A 153 2.26 -16.57 -0.63
CA LYS A 153 1.56 -16.31 0.65
C LYS A 153 2.43 -16.54 1.88
N ALA A 154 3.45 -17.38 1.77
CA ALA A 154 4.44 -17.60 2.83
C ALA A 154 5.58 -16.56 2.84
N GLY A 155 5.54 -15.54 1.98
CA GLY A 155 6.61 -14.55 1.82
C GLY A 155 7.87 -15.08 1.12
N ARG A 156 7.81 -16.30 0.57
CA ARG A 156 8.94 -17.00 -0.07
C ARG A 156 8.93 -16.75 -1.58
N ILE A 157 8.99 -15.47 -1.96
CA ILE A 157 8.78 -15.05 -3.35
C ILE A 157 9.83 -15.59 -4.34
N HIS A 158 11.08 -15.77 -3.89
CA HIS A 158 12.12 -16.36 -4.73
C HIS A 158 11.86 -17.84 -5.04
N ASP A 159 11.33 -18.60 -4.08
CA ASP A 159 10.95 -20.00 -4.32
C ASP A 159 9.73 -20.08 -5.25
N ALA A 160 8.76 -19.18 -5.07
CA ALA A 160 7.62 -19.04 -5.97
C ALA A 160 8.08 -18.74 -7.41
N ARG A 161 9.03 -17.80 -7.56
CA ARG A 161 9.64 -17.46 -8.85
C ARG A 161 10.36 -18.67 -9.47
N GLY A 162 11.11 -19.43 -8.68
CA GLY A 162 11.78 -20.64 -9.15
C GLY A 162 10.81 -21.74 -9.61
N VAL A 163 9.63 -21.88 -8.99
CA VAL A 163 8.56 -22.76 -9.51
C VAL A 163 8.01 -22.22 -10.83
N PHE A 164 7.71 -20.93 -10.90
CA PHE A 164 7.18 -20.28 -12.12
C PHE A 164 8.13 -20.37 -13.32
N GLU A 165 9.44 -20.29 -13.09
CA GLU A 165 10.44 -20.40 -14.14
C GLU A 165 10.62 -21.81 -14.68
N ARG A 166 10.34 -22.83 -13.86
CA ARG A 166 10.42 -24.26 -14.25
C ARG A 166 9.15 -24.78 -14.91
N LEU A 167 8.07 -24.01 -14.91
CA LEU A 167 6.84 -24.41 -15.61
C LEU A 167 7.10 -24.48 -17.13
N PRO A 168 6.75 -25.60 -17.80
CA PRO A 168 6.98 -25.77 -19.23
C PRO A 168 6.12 -24.81 -20.06
N GLU A 169 4.89 -24.57 -19.59
CA GLU A 169 3.95 -23.61 -20.16
C GLU A 169 3.35 -22.78 -19.03
N ARG A 170 3.15 -21.49 -19.31
CA ARG A 170 2.54 -20.54 -18.38
C ARG A 170 1.18 -20.15 -18.90
N ASP A 171 0.24 -20.06 -17.99
CA ASP A 171 -1.12 -19.60 -18.24
C ASP A 171 -1.41 -18.34 -17.43
N VAL A 172 -2.56 -17.72 -17.69
CA VAL A 172 -3.00 -16.52 -16.96
C VAL A 172 -3.04 -16.77 -15.45
N VAL A 173 -3.34 -18.00 -15.00
CA VAL A 173 -3.44 -18.34 -13.57
C VAL A 173 -2.08 -18.32 -12.89
N SER A 174 -1.07 -18.98 -13.45
CA SER A 174 0.29 -18.99 -12.88
C SER A 174 0.93 -17.60 -12.91
N CYS A 175 0.73 -16.82 -13.98
CA CYS A 175 1.15 -15.43 -14.05
C CYS A 175 0.40 -14.56 -13.02
N THR A 176 -0.90 -14.77 -12.83
CA THR A 176 -1.68 -14.02 -11.81
C THR A 176 -1.20 -14.35 -10.40
N ALA A 177 -0.87 -15.61 -10.12
CA ALA A 177 -0.37 -16.03 -8.80
C ALA A 177 0.94 -15.31 -8.44
N ILE A 178 1.90 -15.23 -9.39
CA ILE A 178 3.17 -14.54 -9.14
C ILE A 178 2.99 -13.01 -9.06
N ILE A 179 2.14 -12.40 -9.91
CA ILE A 179 1.82 -10.96 -9.84
C ILE A 179 1.16 -10.62 -8.49
N SER A 180 0.21 -11.43 -8.04
CA SER A 180 -0.45 -11.27 -6.74
C SER A 180 0.56 -11.36 -5.59
N GLY A 181 1.49 -12.32 -5.68
CA GLY A 181 2.55 -12.50 -4.69
C GLY A 181 3.47 -11.29 -4.59
N TYR A 182 3.91 -10.74 -5.72
CA TYR A 182 4.72 -9.52 -5.75
C TYR A 182 3.95 -8.32 -5.15
N ALA A 183 2.70 -8.10 -5.58
CA ALA A 183 1.87 -7.01 -5.07
C ALA A 183 1.61 -7.10 -3.55
N GLN A 184 1.36 -8.30 -3.03
CA GLN A 184 1.13 -8.50 -1.59
C GLN A 184 2.38 -8.23 -0.74
N LEU A 185 3.57 -8.44 -1.31
CA LEU A 185 4.85 -8.17 -0.64
C LEU A 185 5.38 -6.76 -0.88
N SER A 186 4.56 -5.87 -1.46
CA SER A 186 4.95 -4.49 -1.84
C SER A 186 6.16 -4.45 -2.79
N LEU A 187 6.34 -5.50 -3.60
CA LEU A 187 7.31 -5.57 -4.70
C LEU A 187 6.60 -5.13 -5.99
N ASP A 188 6.12 -3.88 -5.96
CA ASP A 188 5.12 -3.39 -6.90
C ASP A 188 5.68 -3.24 -8.34
N GLU A 189 6.97 -2.94 -8.48
CA GLU A 189 7.65 -2.86 -9.77
C GLU A 189 7.74 -4.23 -10.44
N GLU A 190 8.10 -5.26 -9.69
CA GLU A 190 8.17 -6.64 -10.18
C GLU A 190 6.79 -7.16 -10.60
N ALA A 191 5.75 -6.80 -9.84
CA ALA A 191 4.37 -7.11 -10.21
C ALA A 191 3.98 -6.48 -11.56
N LEU A 192 4.34 -5.21 -11.77
CA LEU A 192 4.05 -4.49 -13.01
C LEU A 192 4.84 -5.03 -14.20
N GLU A 193 6.11 -5.39 -14.01
CA GLU A 193 6.91 -5.99 -15.08
C GLU A 193 6.39 -7.37 -15.47
N MET A 194 5.99 -8.20 -14.49
CA MET A 194 5.34 -9.48 -14.77
C MET A 194 4.02 -9.32 -15.51
N PHE A 195 3.25 -8.28 -15.21
CA PHE A 195 2.04 -7.98 -15.96
C PHE A 195 2.33 -7.54 -17.41
N ARG A 196 3.36 -6.71 -17.62
CA ARG A 196 3.80 -6.35 -18.98
C ARG A 196 4.25 -7.59 -19.75
N GLN A 197 4.96 -8.51 -19.10
CA GLN A 197 5.34 -9.79 -19.70
C GLN A 197 4.11 -10.61 -20.11
N LEU A 198 3.12 -10.77 -19.21
CA LEU A 198 1.85 -11.46 -19.52
C LEU A 198 1.19 -10.87 -20.79
N LEU A 199 1.15 -9.55 -20.91
CA LEU A 199 0.59 -8.88 -22.09
C LEU A 199 1.43 -9.09 -23.36
N ARG A 200 2.77 -9.08 -23.25
CA ARG A 200 3.68 -9.34 -24.39
C ARG A 200 3.56 -10.78 -24.90
N GLU A 201 3.26 -11.71 -24.01
CA GLU A 201 3.00 -13.12 -24.35
C GLU A 201 1.60 -13.33 -24.95
N GLY A 202 0.81 -12.26 -25.14
CA GLY A 202 -0.50 -12.32 -25.81
C GLY A 202 -1.61 -12.93 -24.95
N MET A 203 -1.40 -13.04 -23.63
CA MET A 203 -2.39 -13.58 -22.72
C MET A 203 -3.40 -12.51 -22.29
N ASP A 204 -4.68 -12.89 -22.22
CA ASP A 204 -5.74 -12.01 -21.74
C ASP A 204 -5.83 -12.02 -20.21
N PRO A 205 -5.60 -10.88 -19.53
CA PRO A 205 -5.72 -10.79 -18.08
C PRO A 205 -7.16 -11.04 -17.62
N ASN A 206 -7.32 -11.73 -16.49
CA ASN A 206 -8.62 -11.87 -15.84
C ASN A 206 -8.82 -10.79 -14.76
N TYR A 207 -10.01 -10.76 -14.15
CA TYR A 207 -10.34 -9.75 -13.12
C TYR A 207 -9.41 -9.81 -11.90
N VAL A 208 -8.86 -10.97 -11.55
CA VAL A 208 -7.90 -11.13 -10.44
C VAL A 208 -6.53 -10.58 -10.83
N THR A 209 -6.10 -10.78 -12.08
CA THR A 209 -4.89 -10.16 -12.62
C THR A 209 -4.98 -8.64 -12.53
N TYR A 210 -6.07 -8.05 -13.02
CA TYR A 210 -6.27 -6.60 -12.95
C TYR A 210 -6.31 -6.07 -11.51
N ALA A 211 -7.03 -6.74 -10.60
CA ALA A 211 -7.08 -6.36 -9.19
C ALA A 211 -5.68 -6.36 -8.53
N SER A 212 -4.86 -7.35 -8.86
CA SER A 212 -3.48 -7.49 -8.34
C SER A 212 -2.57 -6.39 -8.87
N VAL A 213 -2.67 -6.07 -10.16
CA VAL A 213 -1.90 -4.98 -10.78
C VAL A 213 -2.33 -3.62 -10.23
N LEU A 214 -3.64 -3.39 -10.07
CA LEU A 214 -4.14 -2.16 -9.44
C LEU A 214 -3.64 -2.00 -8.01
N THR A 215 -3.53 -3.10 -7.26
CA THR A 215 -2.93 -3.11 -5.93
C THR A 215 -1.46 -2.65 -5.98
N ALA A 216 -0.67 -3.19 -6.91
CA ALA A 216 0.72 -2.74 -7.12
C ALA A 216 0.80 -1.26 -7.53
N LEU A 217 -0.04 -0.82 -8.47
CA LEU A 217 -0.09 0.58 -8.91
C LEU A 217 -0.50 1.53 -7.77
N SER A 218 -1.33 1.07 -6.84
CA SER A 218 -1.69 1.82 -5.63
C SER A 218 -0.47 2.03 -4.72
N GLY A 219 0.43 1.04 -4.64
CA GLY A 219 1.67 1.10 -3.87
C GLY A 219 2.70 2.06 -4.48
N LEU A 220 2.76 2.11 -5.82
CA LEU A 220 3.59 3.02 -6.61
C LEU A 220 3.03 4.45 -6.73
N ALA A 221 1.75 4.65 -6.36
CA ALA A 221 1.00 5.88 -6.63
C ALA A 221 1.00 6.28 -8.13
N ALA A 222 0.94 5.28 -9.02
CA ALA A 222 1.04 5.47 -10.47
C ALA A 222 -0.33 5.74 -11.11
N LEU A 223 -0.88 6.93 -10.90
CA LEU A 223 -2.25 7.31 -11.33
C LEU A 223 -2.49 7.11 -12.83
N ASP A 224 -1.56 7.52 -13.69
CA ASP A 224 -1.74 7.43 -15.15
C ASP A 224 -1.75 5.98 -15.65
N HIS A 225 -0.90 5.14 -15.09
CA HIS A 225 -0.94 3.70 -15.35
C HIS A 225 -2.26 3.10 -14.84
N GLY A 226 -2.72 3.53 -13.66
CA GLY A 226 -4.02 3.15 -13.11
C GLY A 226 -5.19 3.50 -14.04
N ARG A 227 -5.19 4.71 -14.63
CA ARG A 227 -6.17 5.14 -15.63
C ARG A 227 -6.13 4.29 -16.90
N GLN A 228 -4.92 3.95 -17.39
CA GLN A 228 -4.77 3.07 -18.54
C GLN A 228 -5.36 1.68 -18.29
N ILE A 229 -5.09 1.10 -17.11
CA ILE A 229 -5.66 -0.20 -16.70
C ILE A 229 -7.18 -0.09 -16.55
N HIS A 230 -7.68 0.96 -15.90
CA HIS A 230 -9.12 1.17 -15.75
C HIS A 230 -9.83 1.26 -17.11
N ASN A 231 -9.27 2.00 -18.07
CA ASN A 231 -9.79 2.07 -19.44
C ASN A 231 -9.75 0.71 -20.15
N ARG A 232 -8.71 -0.11 -19.93
CA ARG A 232 -8.67 -1.49 -20.47
C ARG A 232 -9.77 -2.36 -19.87
N VAL A 233 -10.00 -2.26 -18.56
CA VAL A 233 -11.09 -2.98 -17.87
C VAL A 233 -12.45 -2.57 -18.45
N LEU A 234 -12.71 -1.27 -18.62
CA LEU A 234 -13.97 -0.76 -19.20
C LEU A 234 -14.19 -1.24 -20.64
N ARG A 235 -13.11 -1.45 -21.40
CA ARG A 235 -13.16 -1.97 -22.78
C ARG A 235 -13.20 -3.49 -22.86
N SER A 236 -12.97 -4.18 -21.75
CA SER A 236 -13.05 -5.64 -21.69
C SER A 236 -14.50 -6.07 -21.49
N GLU A 237 -14.88 -7.24 -22.02
CA GLU A 237 -16.20 -7.83 -21.81
C GLU A 237 -16.35 -8.48 -20.41
N LEU A 238 -15.60 -7.99 -19.41
CA LEU A 238 -15.63 -8.53 -18.06
C LEU A 238 -16.93 -8.13 -17.34
N PRO A 239 -17.60 -9.07 -16.65
CA PRO A 239 -18.66 -8.75 -15.71
C PRO A 239 -18.21 -7.77 -14.63
N HIS A 240 -19.16 -7.08 -14.01
CA HIS A 240 -18.88 -6.19 -12.90
C HIS A 240 -18.54 -7.01 -11.65
N TYR A 241 -17.26 -7.12 -11.33
CA TYR A 241 -16.77 -7.81 -10.13
C TYR A 241 -16.50 -6.82 -9.00
N ALA A 242 -17.16 -7.00 -7.85
CA ALA A 242 -16.95 -6.14 -6.67
C ALA A 242 -15.47 -6.08 -6.23
N VAL A 243 -14.74 -7.20 -6.32
CA VAL A 243 -13.31 -7.26 -5.99
C VAL A 243 -12.49 -6.32 -6.87
N LEU A 244 -12.76 -6.28 -8.18
CA LEU A 244 -12.05 -5.42 -9.12
C LEU A 244 -12.36 -3.93 -8.88
N ASN A 245 -13.63 -3.60 -8.62
CA ASN A 245 -14.03 -2.23 -8.28
C ASN A 245 -13.41 -1.77 -6.95
N ASN A 246 -13.32 -2.65 -5.95
CA ASN A 246 -12.65 -2.33 -4.68
C ASN A 246 -11.16 -2.02 -4.89
N SER A 247 -10.47 -2.76 -5.77
CA SER A 247 -9.09 -2.47 -6.14
C SER A 247 -8.94 -1.15 -6.91
N LEU A 248 -9.92 -0.78 -7.74
CA LEU A 248 -9.94 0.52 -8.41
C LEU A 248 -10.14 1.66 -7.39
N ILE A 249 -11.09 1.52 -6.46
CA ILE A 249 -11.33 2.47 -5.35
C ILE A 249 -10.06 2.68 -4.55
N ASP A 250 -9.39 1.60 -4.12
CA ASP A 250 -8.14 1.67 -3.36
C ASP A 250 -7.00 2.32 -4.17
N MET A 251 -6.86 1.96 -5.46
CA MET A 251 -5.86 2.55 -6.36
C MET A 251 -6.07 4.05 -6.54
N TYR A 252 -7.28 4.49 -6.91
CA TYR A 252 -7.57 5.91 -7.06
C TYR A 252 -7.43 6.68 -5.75
N SER A 253 -7.91 6.12 -4.64
CA SER A 253 -7.78 6.74 -3.31
C SER A 253 -6.32 6.95 -2.91
N LYS A 254 -5.46 5.92 -3.04
CA LYS A 254 -4.04 6.02 -2.69
C LYS A 254 -3.24 6.89 -3.67
N CYS A 255 -3.67 6.98 -4.92
CA CYS A 255 -3.11 7.91 -5.91
C CYS A 255 -3.63 9.35 -5.76
N GLY A 256 -4.40 9.66 -4.70
CA GLY A 256 -4.88 11.02 -4.41
C GLY A 256 -6.16 11.43 -5.15
N SER A 257 -6.78 10.56 -5.94
CA SER A 257 -7.97 10.86 -6.72
C SER A 257 -9.25 10.33 -6.06
N LEU A 258 -9.63 10.95 -4.95
CA LEU A 258 -10.84 10.56 -4.18
C LEU A 258 -12.13 10.72 -4.97
N THR A 259 -12.23 11.73 -5.85
CA THR A 259 -13.43 11.95 -6.68
C THR A 259 -13.72 10.76 -7.57
N TYR A 260 -12.71 10.23 -8.26
CA TYR A 260 -12.88 9.03 -9.10
C TYR A 260 -13.20 7.79 -8.27
N SER A 261 -12.55 7.64 -7.11
CA SER A 261 -12.88 6.58 -6.16
C SER A 261 -14.36 6.63 -5.75
N ARG A 262 -14.87 7.83 -5.44
CA ARG A 262 -16.27 8.03 -5.06
C ARG A 262 -17.24 7.75 -6.21
N THR A 263 -16.93 8.19 -7.42
CA THR A 263 -17.74 7.90 -8.61
C THR A 263 -17.88 6.40 -8.86
N ILE A 264 -16.79 5.64 -8.71
CA ILE A 264 -16.83 4.17 -8.85
C ILE A 264 -17.70 3.57 -7.74
N PHE A 265 -17.51 4.01 -6.49
CA PHE A 265 -18.30 3.54 -5.35
C PHE A 265 -19.80 3.78 -5.52
N ASP A 266 -20.21 4.98 -5.95
CA ASP A 266 -21.63 5.32 -6.17
C ASP A 266 -22.23 4.61 -7.39
N GLY A 267 -21.40 4.24 -8.38
CA GLY A 267 -21.81 3.46 -9.54
C GLY A 267 -22.05 1.96 -9.27
N MET A 268 -21.70 1.45 -8.08
CA MET A 268 -21.85 0.03 -7.75
C MET A 268 -23.28 -0.32 -7.33
N THR A 269 -23.88 -1.31 -7.99
CA THR A 269 -25.23 -1.82 -7.66
C THR A 269 -25.25 -2.61 -6.35
N GLU A 270 -24.21 -3.40 -6.09
CA GLU A 270 -24.01 -4.15 -4.85
C GLU A 270 -22.68 -3.75 -4.21
N ARG A 271 -22.73 -3.35 -2.94
CA ARG A 271 -21.55 -2.97 -2.16
C ARG A 271 -21.39 -3.94 -1.00
N THR A 272 -20.23 -4.58 -0.93
CA THR A 272 -19.86 -5.47 0.18
C THR A 272 -19.25 -4.64 1.31
N VAL A 273 -19.12 -5.23 2.51
CA VAL A 273 -18.42 -4.58 3.65
C VAL A 273 -17.03 -4.09 3.22
N SER A 274 -16.31 -4.88 2.41
CA SER A 274 -15.02 -4.48 1.85
C SER A 274 -15.06 -3.26 0.93
N THR A 275 -16.16 -3.04 0.20
CA THR A 275 -16.36 -1.83 -0.64
C THR A 275 -16.49 -0.58 0.23
N TRP A 276 -17.28 -0.66 1.29
CA TRP A 276 -17.42 0.42 2.28
C TRP A 276 -16.10 0.71 2.98
N ASN A 277 -15.41 -0.34 3.43
CA ASN A 277 -14.11 -0.21 4.11
C ASN A 277 -13.06 0.45 3.20
N ALA A 278 -13.02 0.11 1.90
CA ALA A 278 -12.09 0.73 0.96
C ALA A 278 -12.31 2.25 0.85
N MET A 279 -13.57 2.70 0.79
CA MET A 279 -13.91 4.11 0.70
C MET A 279 -13.70 4.85 2.04
N LEU A 280 -14.07 4.24 3.17
CA LEU A 280 -13.83 4.78 4.51
C LEU A 280 -12.34 4.96 4.79
N VAL A 281 -11.52 3.96 4.48
CA VAL A 281 -10.05 4.05 4.59
C VAL A 281 -9.49 5.12 3.65
N GLY A 282 -10.05 5.25 2.44
CA GLY A 282 -9.74 6.33 1.51
C GLY A 282 -9.93 7.69 2.16
N TYR A 283 -11.15 8.03 2.58
CA TYR A 283 -11.44 9.32 3.24
C TYR A 283 -10.62 9.53 4.51
N SER A 284 -10.46 8.48 5.34
CA SER A 284 -9.67 8.51 6.57
C SER A 284 -8.23 8.94 6.33
N LYS A 285 -7.55 8.34 5.35
CA LYS A 285 -6.15 8.66 5.01
C LYS A 285 -5.96 10.07 4.47
N HIS A 286 -7.00 10.64 3.87
CA HIS A 286 -7.04 12.03 3.39
C HIS A 286 -7.50 13.02 4.47
N GLY A 287 -7.77 12.55 5.69
CA GLY A 287 -8.20 13.36 6.83
C GLY A 287 -9.59 13.98 6.66
N LEU A 288 -10.42 13.43 5.77
CA LEU A 288 -11.79 13.86 5.52
C LEU A 288 -12.73 13.19 6.54
N GLY A 289 -12.57 13.58 7.81
CA GLY A 289 -13.27 12.94 8.94
C GLY A 289 -14.79 13.09 8.88
N SER A 290 -15.30 14.25 8.46
CA SER A 290 -16.75 14.48 8.35
C SER A 290 -17.38 13.55 7.33
N GLU A 291 -16.73 13.38 6.18
CA GLU A 291 -17.14 12.49 5.10
C GLU A 291 -17.07 11.02 5.52
N VAL A 292 -16.13 10.65 6.39
CA VAL A 292 -16.08 9.31 7.02
C VAL A 292 -17.33 9.07 7.87
N ILE A 293 -17.73 10.02 8.71
CA ILE A 293 -18.93 9.92 9.55
C ILE A 293 -20.19 9.83 8.68
N GLU A 294 -20.33 10.71 7.69
CA GLU A 294 -21.46 10.70 6.76
C GLU A 294 -21.56 9.37 6.01
N LEU A 295 -20.44 8.85 5.50
CA LEU A 295 -20.40 7.58 4.80
C LEU A 295 -20.73 6.40 5.72
N PHE A 296 -20.24 6.41 6.97
CA PHE A 296 -20.56 5.38 7.95
C PHE A 296 -22.03 5.40 8.34
N GLN A 297 -22.61 6.57 8.51
CA GLN A 297 -24.04 6.73 8.78
C GLN A 297 -24.88 6.23 7.59
N MET A 298 -24.48 6.54 6.35
CA MET A 298 -25.11 6.01 5.14
C MET A 298 -25.06 4.47 5.10
N MET A 299 -23.93 3.87 5.50
CA MET A 299 -23.80 2.41 5.61
C MET A 299 -24.80 1.81 6.62
N ARG A 300 -24.94 2.45 7.79
CA ARG A 300 -25.89 2.04 8.84
C ARG A 300 -27.35 2.19 8.38
N GLU A 301 -27.69 3.30 7.72
CA GLU A 301 -29.04 3.59 7.24
C GLU A 301 -29.49 2.65 6.11
N GLU A 302 -28.59 2.30 5.19
CA GLU A 302 -28.91 1.32 4.14
C GLU A 302 -29.17 -0.08 4.71
N GLY A 303 -28.52 -0.45 5.82
CA GLY A 303 -28.76 -1.68 6.56
C GLY A 303 -28.51 -2.99 5.79
N LYS A 304 -27.99 -2.92 4.55
CA LYS A 304 -27.74 -4.08 3.67
C LYS A 304 -26.56 -4.92 4.14
N VAL A 305 -25.57 -4.28 4.74
CA VAL A 305 -24.34 -4.91 5.24
C VAL A 305 -24.07 -4.39 6.66
N ARG A 306 -23.50 -5.23 7.51
CA ARG A 306 -23.13 -4.85 8.88
C ARG A 306 -21.67 -4.39 8.93
N PRO A 307 -21.36 -3.33 9.70
CA PRO A 307 -19.98 -2.97 10.01
C PRO A 307 -19.21 -4.14 10.61
N ASP A 308 -17.93 -4.26 10.28
CA ASP A 308 -16.99 -5.19 10.92
C ASP A 308 -15.89 -4.44 11.69
N SER A 309 -14.99 -5.18 12.35
CA SER A 309 -13.83 -4.62 13.06
C SER A 309 -13.03 -3.64 12.17
N ILE A 310 -12.84 -3.99 10.89
CA ILE A 310 -12.10 -3.15 9.94
C ILE A 310 -12.87 -1.86 9.63
N THR A 311 -14.20 -1.92 9.52
CA THR A 311 -15.06 -0.72 9.35
C THR A 311 -14.85 0.26 10.50
N LEU A 312 -14.98 -0.22 11.75
CA LEU A 312 -14.88 0.63 12.95
C LEU A 312 -13.47 1.21 13.11
N MET A 313 -12.43 0.42 12.81
CA MET A 313 -11.05 0.90 12.74
C MET A 313 -10.87 2.05 11.75
N ALA A 314 -11.44 1.93 10.54
CA ALA A 314 -11.35 2.97 9.52
C ALA A 314 -12.06 4.26 9.96
N VAL A 315 -13.22 4.12 10.60
CA VAL A 315 -14.01 5.25 11.11
C VAL A 315 -13.28 5.97 12.25
N LEU A 316 -12.81 5.24 13.28
CA LEU A 316 -12.06 5.83 14.39
C LEU A 316 -10.78 6.50 13.92
N SER A 317 -10.06 5.87 12.98
CA SER A 317 -8.90 6.49 12.33
C SER A 317 -9.30 7.76 11.58
N GLY A 318 -10.44 7.77 10.88
CA GLY A 318 -10.94 8.95 10.18
C GLY A 318 -11.25 10.10 11.13
N CYS A 319 -11.86 9.79 12.28
CA CYS A 319 -12.10 10.76 13.35
C CYS A 319 -10.78 11.32 13.90
N SER A 320 -9.77 10.47 14.08
CA SER A 320 -8.42 10.86 14.54
C SER A 320 -7.76 11.85 13.59
N HIS A 321 -7.79 11.56 12.28
CA HIS A 321 -7.22 12.44 11.27
C HIS A 321 -8.05 13.70 11.00
N GLY A 322 -9.36 13.64 11.24
CA GLY A 322 -10.29 14.76 11.09
C GLY A 322 -10.49 15.63 12.34
N ALA A 323 -9.80 15.33 13.44
CA ALA A 323 -9.95 16.00 14.74
C ALA A 323 -11.39 15.96 15.32
N LEU A 324 -12.15 14.92 15.01
CA LEU A 324 -13.53 14.69 15.46
C LEU A 324 -13.53 13.84 16.75
N VAL A 325 -13.09 14.45 17.85
CA VAL A 325 -12.87 13.73 19.13
C VAL A 325 -14.18 13.22 19.72
N ASP A 326 -15.21 14.05 19.74
CA ASP A 326 -16.48 13.73 20.40
C ASP A 326 -17.22 12.62 19.62
N GLU A 327 -17.25 12.72 18.29
CA GLU A 327 -17.84 11.70 17.42
C GLU A 327 -17.08 10.38 17.49
N GLY A 328 -15.74 10.44 17.49
CA GLY A 328 -14.89 9.24 17.61
C GLY A 328 -15.08 8.51 18.95
N LEU A 329 -15.21 9.26 20.04
CA LEU A 329 -15.51 8.68 21.36
C LEU A 329 -16.93 8.11 21.44
N ALA A 330 -17.92 8.78 20.86
CA ALA A 330 -19.29 8.27 20.79
C ALA A 330 -19.36 6.94 20.02
N ILE A 331 -18.66 6.82 18.90
CA ILE A 331 -18.58 5.56 18.12
C ILE A 331 -17.89 4.45 18.92
N TYR A 332 -16.85 4.79 19.68
CA TYR A 332 -16.19 3.82 20.56
C TYR A 332 -17.13 3.34 21.69
N GLU A 333 -17.92 4.25 22.26
CA GLU A 333 -18.94 3.92 23.27
C GLU A 333 -20.07 3.05 22.70
N ASP A 334 -20.56 3.33 21.48
CA ASP A 334 -21.52 2.49 20.75
C ASP A 334 -20.99 1.05 20.58
N MET A 335 -19.71 0.92 20.23
CA MET A 335 -19.03 -0.36 20.09
C MET A 335 -18.95 -1.09 21.45
N MET A 336 -18.61 -0.39 22.53
CA MET A 336 -18.61 -0.96 23.89
C MET A 336 -20.02 -1.42 24.33
N GLY A 337 -21.06 -0.68 23.93
CA GLY A 337 -22.47 -1.03 24.17
C GLY A 337 -22.96 -2.22 23.35
N GLY A 338 -22.17 -2.73 22.41
CA GLY A 338 -22.50 -3.88 21.58
C GLY A 338 -23.59 -3.61 20.53
N GLN A 339 -23.88 -2.34 20.22
CA GLN A 339 -24.93 -1.99 19.25
C GLN A 339 -24.65 -2.56 17.85
N ASP A 340 -23.37 -2.59 17.45
CA ASP A 340 -22.94 -3.18 16.17
C ASP A 340 -22.60 -4.69 16.27
N GLY A 341 -22.75 -5.30 17.45
CA GLY A 341 -22.49 -6.73 17.67
C GLY A 341 -21.01 -7.13 17.77
N PHE A 342 -20.10 -6.16 17.85
CA PHE A 342 -18.65 -6.38 18.00
C PHE A 342 -18.13 -5.77 19.30
N LYS A 343 -17.11 -6.40 19.88
CA LYS A 343 -16.38 -5.84 21.02
C LYS A 343 -15.07 -5.20 20.52
N PRO A 344 -14.56 -4.16 21.19
CA PRO A 344 -13.31 -3.55 20.78
C PRO A 344 -12.13 -4.52 20.88
N GLU A 345 -11.43 -4.68 19.76
CA GLU A 345 -10.11 -5.34 19.68
C GLU A 345 -8.99 -4.32 19.96
N LEU A 346 -7.76 -4.81 20.18
CA LEU A 346 -6.59 -4.03 20.60
C LEU A 346 -6.29 -2.85 19.66
N GLU A 347 -6.53 -3.04 18.38
CA GLU A 347 -6.34 -2.06 17.32
C GLU A 347 -7.25 -0.83 17.53
N HIS A 348 -8.49 -1.03 17.98
CA HIS A 348 -9.45 0.06 18.20
C HIS A 348 -9.03 0.96 19.37
N TYR A 349 -8.49 0.36 20.44
CA TYR A 349 -7.89 1.12 21.54
C TYR A 349 -6.74 1.99 21.03
N GLY A 350 -5.92 1.47 20.11
CA GLY A 350 -4.87 2.24 19.45
C GLY A 350 -5.39 3.46 18.70
N CYS A 351 -6.51 3.33 17.97
CA CYS A 351 -7.15 4.46 17.30
C CYS A 351 -7.67 5.53 18.28
N VAL A 352 -8.22 5.13 19.44
CA VAL A 352 -8.70 6.08 20.46
C VAL A 352 -7.52 6.82 21.11
N VAL A 353 -6.42 6.12 21.39
CA VAL A 353 -5.19 6.76 21.89
C VAL A 353 -4.64 7.74 20.87
N ASP A 354 -4.63 7.38 19.58
CA ASP A 354 -4.19 8.28 18.50
C ASP A 354 -5.11 9.51 18.39
N LEU A 355 -6.43 9.32 18.47
CA LEU A 355 -7.45 10.39 18.47
C LEU A 355 -7.21 11.40 19.60
N LEU A 356 -7.12 10.92 20.84
CA LEU A 356 -6.89 11.76 22.02
C LEU A 356 -5.50 12.42 21.98
N GLY A 357 -4.49 11.68 21.54
CA GLY A 357 -3.12 12.15 21.42
C GLY A 357 -2.98 13.28 20.40
N ARG A 358 -3.55 13.13 19.19
CA ARG A 358 -3.55 14.19 18.17
C ARG A 358 -4.30 15.43 18.63
N ALA A 359 -5.41 15.26 19.35
CA ALA A 359 -6.19 16.36 19.94
C ALA A 359 -5.49 17.09 21.11
N GLY A 360 -4.30 16.65 21.53
CA GLY A 360 -3.58 17.25 22.66
C GLY A 360 -4.07 16.83 24.04
N GLN A 361 -5.03 15.91 24.11
CA GLN A 361 -5.54 15.37 25.37
C GLN A 361 -4.64 14.22 25.87
N VAL A 362 -3.34 14.47 25.94
CA VAL A 362 -2.29 13.46 26.23
C VAL A 362 -2.52 12.80 27.60
N ASP A 363 -2.92 13.57 28.61
CA ASP A 363 -3.20 13.02 29.94
C ASP A 363 -4.39 12.05 29.91
N LYS A 364 -5.47 12.38 29.19
CA LYS A 364 -6.62 11.47 29.01
C LYS A 364 -6.24 10.24 28.21
N ALA A 365 -5.41 10.38 27.17
CA ALA A 365 -4.90 9.25 26.41
C ALA A 365 -4.09 8.29 27.29
N PHE A 366 -3.26 8.83 28.18
CA PHE A 366 -2.46 8.04 29.11
C PHE A 366 -3.32 7.33 30.17
N GLU A 367 -4.32 8.01 30.73
CA GLU A 367 -5.28 7.36 31.64
C GLU A 367 -6.12 6.29 30.92
N PHE A 368 -6.50 6.52 29.66
CA PHE A 368 -7.20 5.52 28.86
C PHE A 368 -6.36 4.25 28.67
N ILE A 369 -5.06 4.38 28.38
CA ILE A 369 -4.15 3.22 28.29
C ILE A 369 -4.13 2.41 29.58
N LYS A 370 -4.14 3.06 30.76
CA LYS A 370 -4.14 2.35 32.06
C LYS A 370 -5.42 1.55 32.29
N GLN A 371 -6.54 1.97 31.71
CA GLN A 371 -7.84 1.33 31.86
C GLN A 371 -8.06 0.19 30.86
N MET A 372 -7.15 0.02 29.88
CA MET A 372 -7.27 -1.04 28.89
C MET A 372 -7.20 -2.43 29.54
N PRO A 373 -8.00 -3.40 29.05
CA PRO A 373 -7.95 -4.78 29.55
C PRO A 373 -6.76 -5.59 29.02
N TYR A 374 -5.94 -5.00 28.13
CA TYR A 374 -4.80 -5.63 27.47
C TYR A 374 -3.52 -4.84 27.73
N GLU A 375 -2.36 -5.50 27.66
CA GLU A 375 -1.08 -4.78 27.65
C GLU A 375 -0.94 -3.93 26.37
N PRO A 376 -0.53 -2.65 26.49
CA PRO A 376 -0.41 -1.78 25.34
C PRO A 376 0.75 -2.21 24.45
N THR A 377 0.51 -2.28 23.14
CA THR A 377 1.55 -2.61 22.16
C THR A 377 2.52 -1.45 21.96
N ALA A 378 3.67 -1.75 21.35
CA ALA A 378 4.64 -0.73 20.95
C ALA A 378 4.02 0.34 20.03
N ALA A 379 3.05 -0.02 19.17
CA ALA A 379 2.36 0.93 18.30
C ALA A 379 1.51 1.94 19.08
N ILE A 380 0.76 1.49 20.10
CA ILE A 380 -0.09 2.36 20.94
C ILE A 380 0.79 3.33 21.74
N LEU A 381 1.85 2.80 22.38
CA LEU A 381 2.81 3.61 23.12
C LEU A 381 3.58 4.57 22.19
N GLY A 382 3.92 4.13 20.98
CA GLY A 382 4.57 4.96 19.96
C GLY A 382 3.70 6.13 19.50
N SER A 383 2.39 5.90 19.29
CA SER A 383 1.44 6.98 18.98
C SER A 383 1.37 7.99 20.13
N LEU A 384 1.25 7.53 21.38
CA LEU A 384 1.24 8.42 22.55
C LEU A 384 2.57 9.19 22.71
N LEU A 385 3.71 8.55 22.51
CA LEU A 385 5.02 9.20 22.55
C LEU A 385 5.15 10.26 21.45
N GLY A 386 4.64 9.97 20.25
CA GLY A 386 4.52 10.93 19.16
C GLY A 386 3.67 12.14 19.54
N ALA A 387 2.52 11.91 20.18
CA ALA A 387 1.67 12.98 20.70
C ALA A 387 2.35 13.80 21.80
N CYS A 388 3.07 13.15 22.73
CA CYS A 388 3.85 13.84 23.77
C CYS A 388 4.87 14.79 23.15
N ARG A 389 5.57 14.35 22.09
CA ARG A 389 6.51 15.21 21.33
C ARG A 389 5.80 16.41 20.71
N THR A 390 4.67 16.18 20.05
CA THR A 390 3.90 17.23 19.38
C THR A 390 3.39 18.28 20.38
N HIS A 391 2.90 17.84 21.55
CA HIS A 391 2.30 18.70 22.57
C HIS A 391 3.25 19.05 23.73
N ASN A 392 4.55 18.76 23.56
CA ASN A 392 5.62 19.02 24.52
C ASN A 392 5.36 18.51 25.96
N ASN A 393 4.67 17.36 26.10
CA ASN A 393 4.42 16.73 27.40
C ASN A 393 5.60 15.83 27.78
N LEU A 394 6.58 16.41 28.49
CA LEU A 394 7.82 15.72 28.85
C LEU A 394 7.60 14.56 29.83
N LEU A 395 6.73 14.74 30.83
CA LEU A 395 6.54 13.77 31.92
C LEU A 395 6.00 12.43 31.41
N ILE A 396 4.92 12.47 30.62
CA ILE A 396 4.36 11.25 30.02
C ILE A 396 5.30 10.72 28.94
N GLY A 397 5.94 11.60 28.16
CA GLY A 397 6.89 11.24 27.12
C GLY A 397 8.07 10.40 27.65
N GLU A 398 8.68 10.78 28.78
CA GLU A 398 9.75 10.00 29.42
C GLU A 398 9.28 8.61 29.84
N LEU A 399 8.14 8.52 30.54
CA LEU A 399 7.61 7.26 31.04
C LEU A 399 7.30 6.27 29.90
N VAL A 400 6.63 6.76 28.85
CA VAL A 400 6.25 5.96 27.69
C VAL A 400 7.49 5.53 26.89
N ALA A 401 8.48 6.42 26.72
CA ALA A 401 9.71 6.10 26.01
C ALA A 401 10.53 5.02 26.74
N HIS A 402 10.62 5.07 28.07
CA HIS A 402 11.31 4.04 28.84
C HIS A 402 10.64 2.67 28.69
N ARG A 403 9.29 2.61 28.73
CA ARG A 403 8.53 1.38 28.43
C ARG A 403 8.83 0.87 27.02
N LEU A 404 8.88 1.76 26.02
CA LEU A 404 9.23 1.40 24.65
C LEU A 404 10.67 0.88 24.49
N PHE A 405 11.61 1.31 25.32
CA PHE A 405 12.99 0.78 25.29
C PHE A 405 13.09 -0.64 25.83
N GLU A 406 12.14 -1.06 26.67
CA GLU A 406 12.03 -2.44 27.15
C GLU A 406 11.43 -3.35 26.07
N ILE A 407 10.41 -2.87 25.36
CA ILE A 407 9.71 -3.65 24.32
C ILE A 407 10.53 -3.70 23.01
N GLU A 408 11.06 -2.56 22.57
CA GLU A 408 11.77 -2.40 21.30
C GLU A 408 13.14 -1.73 21.49
N PRO A 409 14.11 -2.43 22.13
CA PRO A 409 15.40 -1.85 22.49
C PRO A 409 16.21 -1.37 21.28
N HIS A 410 15.96 -1.91 20.09
CA HIS A 410 16.67 -1.60 18.85
C HIS A 410 15.95 -0.59 17.94
N ASN A 411 14.76 -0.09 18.33
CA ASN A 411 14.03 0.89 17.52
C ASN A 411 14.57 2.31 17.74
N ALA A 412 15.40 2.79 16.80
CA ALA A 412 16.01 4.13 16.88
C ALA A 412 14.99 5.28 16.95
N GLY A 413 13.79 5.10 16.39
CA GLY A 413 12.74 6.13 16.37
C GLY A 413 12.33 6.57 17.77
N ASN A 414 12.16 5.61 18.70
CA ASN A 414 11.73 5.89 20.07
C ASN A 414 12.75 6.76 20.82
N TYR A 415 14.04 6.48 20.66
CA TYR A 415 15.11 7.28 21.27
C TYR A 415 15.21 8.67 20.65
N VAL A 416 15.05 8.78 19.33
CA VAL A 416 15.08 10.08 18.63
C VAL A 416 13.91 10.96 19.08
N ILE A 417 12.71 10.40 19.27
CA ILE A 417 11.56 11.17 19.74
C ILE A 417 11.81 11.72 21.16
N LEU A 418 12.29 10.91 22.09
CA LEU A 418 12.62 11.36 23.44
C LEU A 418 13.80 12.36 23.44
N SER A 419 14.81 12.16 22.58
CA SER A 419 15.92 13.11 22.41
C SER A 419 15.42 14.48 21.97
N ASN A 420 14.41 14.53 21.10
CA ASN A 420 13.81 15.78 20.64
C ASN A 420 12.98 16.45 21.75
N LEU A 421 12.27 15.66 22.57
CA LEU A 421 11.56 16.16 23.75
C LEU A 421 12.51 16.78 24.79
N TYR A 422 13.65 16.15 25.05
CA TYR A 422 14.66 16.74 25.91
C TYR A 422 15.22 18.04 25.35
N ALA A 423 15.47 18.09 24.04
CA ALA A 423 15.94 19.29 23.37
C ALA A 423 14.91 20.44 23.43
N SER A 424 13.62 20.17 23.19
CA SER A 424 12.55 21.18 23.27
C SER A 424 12.34 21.70 24.69
N ALA A 425 12.61 20.88 25.71
CA ALA A 425 12.59 21.27 27.11
C ALA A 425 13.91 21.92 27.62
N GLY A 426 14.92 22.07 26.76
CA GLY A 426 16.23 22.63 27.14
C GLY A 426 17.09 21.71 28.02
N ARG A 427 16.72 20.44 28.16
CA ARG A 427 17.43 19.41 28.95
C ARG A 427 18.55 18.75 28.15
N TRP A 428 19.57 19.55 27.82
CA TRP A 428 20.68 19.13 26.96
C TRP A 428 21.52 17.98 27.53
N GLU A 429 21.61 17.88 28.86
CA GLU A 429 22.38 16.81 29.51
C GLU A 429 21.69 15.45 29.37
N ASP A 430 20.38 15.39 29.58
CA ASP A 430 19.59 14.17 29.39
C ASP A 430 19.58 13.73 27.92
N MET A 431 19.52 14.69 26.99
CA MET A 431 19.69 14.44 25.56
C MET A 431 21.06 13.80 25.24
N ARG A 432 22.14 14.27 25.86
CA ARG A 432 23.50 13.74 25.69
C ARG A 432 23.59 12.32 26.25
N ASN A 433 23.08 12.10 27.46
CA ASN A 433 23.02 10.78 28.10
C ASN A 433 22.21 9.78 27.26
N LEU A 434 21.09 10.21 26.68
CA LEU A 434 20.29 9.37 25.80
C LEU A 434 21.02 9.01 24.50
N ARG A 435 21.79 9.93 23.91
CA ARG A 435 22.61 9.65 22.73
C ARG A 435 23.77 8.70 23.04
N GLU A 436 24.37 8.79 24.21
CA GLU A 436 25.37 7.80 24.67
C GLU A 436 24.73 6.43 24.91
N LEU A 437 23.51 6.37 25.45
CA LEU A 437 22.75 5.13 25.57
C LEU A 437 22.46 4.49 24.21
N MET A 438 22.08 5.29 23.20
CA MET A 438 21.89 4.81 21.82
C MET A 438 23.18 4.19 21.25
N LYS A 439 24.33 4.85 21.45
CA LYS A 439 25.64 4.31 21.05
C LYS A 439 25.95 3.01 21.76
N GLY A 440 25.76 2.95 23.09
CA GLY A 440 25.99 1.75 23.90
C GLY A 440 25.14 0.56 23.48
N LYS A 441 23.92 0.79 22.98
CA LYS A 441 23.01 -0.24 22.46
C LYS A 441 23.18 -0.51 20.95
N ALA A 442 24.16 0.09 20.29
CA ALA A 442 24.36 0.03 18.84
C ALA A 442 23.11 0.43 18.02
N VAL A 443 22.30 1.36 18.56
CA VAL A 443 21.11 1.88 17.89
C VAL A 443 21.48 3.14 17.13
N THR A 444 21.49 3.06 15.81
CA THR A 444 21.81 4.19 14.93
C THR A 444 20.56 4.73 14.25
N LYS A 445 20.37 6.05 14.27
CA LYS A 445 19.38 6.70 13.40
C LYS A 445 19.83 6.51 11.97
N GLU A 446 19.05 5.81 11.15
CA GLU A 446 19.31 5.76 9.71
C GLU A 446 19.05 7.15 9.09
N PRO A 447 20.05 7.78 8.46
CA PRO A 447 19.83 9.03 7.75
C PRO A 447 19.00 8.77 6.49
N GLY A 448 18.06 9.68 6.18
CA GLY A 448 17.20 9.56 5.01
C GLY A 448 18.05 9.44 3.74
N ARG A 449 17.79 8.39 2.94
CA ARG A 449 18.62 8.02 1.77
C ARG A 449 17.85 8.13 0.45
N SER A 450 18.51 8.64 -0.57
CA SER A 450 18.12 8.52 -1.99
C SER A 450 18.98 7.43 -2.62
N TRP A 451 18.53 6.75 -3.67
CA TRP A 451 19.39 5.83 -4.41
C TRP A 451 19.11 5.89 -5.91
N VAL A 452 20.14 5.65 -6.72
CA VAL A 452 20.08 5.60 -8.18
C VAL A 452 20.64 4.25 -8.63
N LYS A 453 19.94 3.56 -9.53
CA LYS A 453 20.45 2.34 -10.18
C LYS A 453 21.12 2.72 -11.51
N LEU A 454 22.44 2.52 -11.60
CA LEU A 454 23.23 2.69 -12.82
C LEU A 454 23.93 1.38 -13.15
N ASP A 455 23.80 0.89 -14.38
CA ASP A 455 24.45 -0.35 -14.86
C ASP A 455 24.33 -1.53 -13.87
N GLN A 456 23.12 -1.78 -13.38
CA GLN A 456 22.79 -2.81 -12.39
C GLN A 456 23.39 -2.62 -10.99
N THR A 457 24.10 -1.53 -10.74
CA THR A 457 24.65 -1.16 -9.43
C THR A 457 23.79 -0.08 -8.77
N VAL A 458 23.43 -0.27 -7.49
CA VAL A 458 22.66 0.72 -6.73
C VAL A 458 23.61 1.64 -5.98
N HIS A 459 23.60 2.91 -6.34
CA HIS A 459 24.32 3.98 -5.64
C HIS A 459 23.39 4.65 -4.64
N THR A 460 23.78 4.68 -3.37
CA THR A 460 22.97 5.27 -2.27
C THR A 460 23.59 6.58 -1.80
N PHE A 461 22.76 7.58 -1.53
CA PHE A 461 23.12 8.92 -1.08
C PHE A 461 22.33 9.25 0.19
N HIS A 462 23.00 9.58 1.27
CA HIS A 462 22.37 9.97 2.53
C HIS A 462 22.23 11.49 2.62
N ALA A 463 21.21 11.94 3.36
CA ALA A 463 21.06 13.33 3.74
C ALA A 463 22.32 13.80 4.49
N GLU A 464 22.89 14.94 4.07
CA GLU A 464 24.14 15.52 4.60
C GLU A 464 25.44 14.80 4.19
N ASP A 465 25.40 13.88 3.20
CA ASP A 465 26.62 13.31 2.64
C ASP A 465 27.54 14.43 2.12
N LYS A 466 28.71 14.56 2.75
CA LYS A 466 29.78 15.49 2.36
C LYS A 466 30.77 14.87 1.38
N MET A 467 30.70 13.55 1.18
CA MET A 467 31.62 12.84 0.30
C MET A 467 31.06 12.82 -1.13
N ARG A 468 31.82 13.43 -2.06
CA ARG A 468 31.67 13.12 -3.48
C ARG A 468 31.93 11.63 -3.67
N PRO A 469 31.18 10.91 -4.52
CA PRO A 469 31.42 9.49 -4.77
C PRO A 469 32.91 9.26 -5.09
N SER A 470 33.54 8.33 -4.38
CA SER A 470 34.93 7.97 -4.57
C SER A 470 35.18 7.49 -6.01
N ARG A 471 35.73 8.38 -6.85
CA ARG A 471 36.70 8.16 -7.95
C ARG A 471 36.56 7.02 -8.97
N CYS A 472 35.48 6.25 -9.04
CA CYS A 472 35.41 5.10 -9.97
C CYS A 472 34.46 5.23 -11.17
N CYS A 473 33.85 6.39 -11.43
CA CYS A 473 32.90 6.51 -12.53
C CYS A 473 33.40 7.52 -13.58
N TRP A 474 33.88 7.04 -14.72
CA TRP A 474 34.13 7.85 -15.93
C TRP A 474 32.89 8.69 -16.34
N TYR A 475 31.70 8.32 -15.85
CA TYR A 475 30.46 9.08 -15.93
C TYR A 475 30.53 10.47 -15.26
N LEU A 476 31.23 10.62 -14.13
CA LEU A 476 31.39 11.92 -13.47
C LEU A 476 32.18 12.88 -14.37
N ASP A 477 33.28 12.40 -14.97
CA ASP A 477 34.09 13.18 -15.90
C ASP A 477 33.31 13.58 -17.16
N LEU A 478 32.40 12.73 -17.65
CA LEU A 478 31.53 13.02 -18.79
C LEU A 478 30.47 14.08 -18.45
N ILE A 479 29.81 14.01 -17.30
CA ILE A 479 28.85 15.04 -16.84
C ILE A 479 29.57 16.36 -16.55
N ILE A 480 30.78 16.30 -15.95
CA ILE A 480 31.65 17.48 -15.74
C ILE A 480 32.00 18.16 -17.07
N HIS A 481 32.26 17.39 -18.12
CA HIS A 481 32.56 17.91 -19.46
C HIS A 481 31.32 18.53 -20.14
N LEU A 482 30.11 18.04 -19.87
CA LEU A 482 28.88 18.48 -20.53
C LEU A 482 28.23 19.72 -19.91
N VAL A 483 28.27 19.89 -18.59
CA VAL A 483 27.47 20.91 -17.85
C VAL A 483 28.24 22.20 -17.51
N GLY A 484 29.57 22.22 -17.66
CA GLY A 484 30.40 23.39 -17.32
C GLY A 484 30.42 23.72 -15.81
N GLN A 485 31.44 24.43 -15.31
CA GLN A 485 31.53 24.70 -13.87
C GLN A 485 30.36 25.55 -13.37
N PRO A 486 29.72 25.20 -12.23
CA PRO A 486 28.63 25.98 -11.66
C PRO A 486 29.12 27.38 -11.29
N ARG A 487 28.50 28.43 -11.86
CA ARG A 487 28.74 29.82 -11.47
C ARG A 487 27.81 30.17 -10.30
N ASN A 488 28.37 30.69 -9.21
CA ASN A 488 27.69 31.12 -7.97
C ASN A 488 26.81 30.08 -7.26
N VAL A 489 27.46 29.18 -6.49
CA VAL A 489 26.77 28.28 -5.54
C VAL A 489 26.33 29.01 -4.26
N GLU A 490 26.70 30.29 -4.09
CA GLU A 490 26.40 31.08 -2.88
C GLU A 490 25.05 31.81 -2.93
N SER A 491 24.37 31.90 -4.09
CA SER A 491 23.11 32.62 -4.25
C SER A 491 21.97 31.73 -4.77
N LEU A 492 21.18 31.15 -3.85
CA LEU A 492 19.77 30.67 -3.94
C LEU A 492 19.26 29.89 -5.20
N GLY A 493 20.10 29.55 -6.19
CA GLY A 493 19.73 28.74 -7.37
C GLY A 493 20.88 28.50 -8.35
N LEU A 494 20.65 27.65 -9.33
CA LEU A 494 21.65 27.17 -10.29
C LEU A 494 21.21 27.44 -11.73
N CYS A 495 22.03 28.13 -12.53
CA CYS A 495 21.88 28.20 -13.99
C CYS A 495 22.65 27.07 -14.67
N ILE A 496 21.99 26.37 -15.61
CA ILE A 496 22.58 25.24 -16.34
C ILE A 496 22.89 25.67 -17.78
N HIS A 497 24.18 25.66 -18.15
CA HIS A 497 24.64 25.94 -19.51
C HIS A 497 25.54 24.81 -20.00
N PHE A 498 25.25 24.23 -21.16
CA PHE A 498 26.05 23.12 -21.67
C PHE A 498 27.27 23.63 -22.44
N VAL A 499 28.40 22.93 -22.31
CA VAL A 499 29.67 23.30 -22.95
C VAL A 499 29.91 22.57 -24.28
N ASP A 500 29.19 21.48 -24.56
CA ASP A 500 29.31 20.67 -25.79
C ASP A 500 27.95 20.40 -26.44
N ASP A 501 27.89 20.36 -27.78
CA ASP A 501 26.67 20.29 -28.61
C ASP A 501 26.18 18.84 -28.87
N LYS A 502 26.78 17.84 -28.20
CA LYS A 502 26.43 16.42 -28.37
C LYS A 502 25.05 16.07 -27.78
N THR A 503 24.01 16.39 -28.55
CA THR A 503 22.59 16.13 -28.29
C THR A 503 22.25 14.67 -27.97
N SER A 504 23.01 13.69 -28.48
CA SER A 504 22.76 12.26 -28.26
C SER A 504 23.06 11.76 -26.84
N ILE A 505 23.92 12.45 -26.09
CA ILE A 505 24.27 12.09 -24.70
C ILE A 505 23.35 12.84 -23.71
N LYS A 506 22.87 14.04 -24.09
CA LYS A 506 22.00 14.89 -23.26
C LYS A 506 20.57 14.33 -23.07
N SER A 507 20.10 13.44 -23.95
CA SER A 507 18.75 12.84 -23.89
C SER A 507 18.62 11.63 -22.96
N VAL A 508 19.74 11.07 -22.50
CA VAL A 508 19.75 9.81 -21.71
C VAL A 508 19.70 10.06 -20.19
N TYR A 509 20.08 11.25 -19.73
CA TYR A 509 20.25 11.52 -18.30
C TYR A 509 19.17 12.45 -17.75
N THR A 510 18.68 12.13 -16.55
CA THR A 510 17.69 12.92 -15.83
C THR A 510 18.37 13.97 -14.96
N PHE A 511 17.68 15.09 -14.72
CA PHE A 511 18.20 16.21 -13.95
C PHE A 511 18.56 15.81 -12.50
N SER A 512 17.82 14.89 -11.91
CA SER A 512 18.12 14.34 -10.58
C SER A 512 19.52 13.73 -10.51
N LEU A 513 19.95 13.02 -11.55
CA LEU A 513 21.29 12.43 -11.62
C LEU A 513 22.39 13.50 -11.61
N ALA A 514 22.17 14.62 -12.29
CA ALA A 514 23.10 15.75 -12.30
C ALA A 514 23.16 16.46 -10.94
N LEU A 515 22.04 16.67 -10.26
CA LEU A 515 22.01 17.23 -8.90
C LEU A 515 22.85 16.40 -7.91
N PHE A 516 22.69 15.07 -7.92
CA PHE A 516 23.36 14.17 -6.98
C PHE A 516 24.83 13.90 -7.30
N LEU A 517 25.15 13.64 -8.57
CA LEU A 517 26.50 13.22 -8.98
C LEU A 517 27.43 14.39 -9.30
N TYR A 518 26.91 15.52 -9.78
CA TYR A 518 27.73 16.66 -10.22
C TYR A 518 27.82 17.78 -9.17
N ILE A 519 26.69 18.18 -8.58
CA ILE A 519 26.61 19.39 -7.74
C ILE A 519 26.71 19.05 -6.24
N GLY A 520 26.24 17.86 -5.85
CA GLY A 520 26.29 17.39 -4.46
C GLY A 520 25.16 17.93 -3.58
N LEU A 521 24.04 18.35 -4.19
CA LEU A 521 22.82 18.74 -3.47
C LEU A 521 21.96 17.49 -3.24
N THR A 522 21.84 17.07 -1.97
CA THR A 522 21.22 15.79 -1.57
C THR A 522 19.88 15.94 -0.86
N GLY A 523 19.40 17.16 -0.70
CA GLY A 523 18.13 17.52 -0.07
C GLY A 523 16.93 17.18 -0.94
N THR A 524 17.02 17.37 -2.26
CA THR A 524 16.06 16.79 -3.21
C THR A 524 16.12 15.26 -3.10
N LYS A 525 14.98 14.56 -3.02
CA LYS A 525 14.99 13.11 -2.76
C LYS A 525 14.58 12.30 -3.98
N LEU A 526 15.35 11.28 -4.31
CA LEU A 526 14.96 10.32 -5.33
C LEU A 526 14.21 9.17 -4.66
N GLY A 527 12.87 9.26 -4.70
CA GLY A 527 11.96 8.25 -4.18
C GLY A 527 11.68 7.14 -5.19
N CYS A 528 10.58 7.25 -5.91
CA CYS A 528 10.13 6.25 -6.89
C CYS A 528 10.93 6.23 -8.21
N GLY A 529 11.74 7.25 -8.52
CA GLY A 529 12.39 7.40 -9.83
C GLY A 529 11.46 7.72 -11.00
N GLU A 530 10.16 7.46 -10.89
CA GLU A 530 9.16 7.65 -11.94
C GLU A 530 8.27 8.90 -11.78
N GLY A 531 8.62 9.83 -10.88
CA GLY A 531 7.84 11.05 -10.62
C GLY A 531 6.56 10.89 -9.80
N GLY A 532 6.05 9.67 -9.57
CA GLY A 532 4.81 9.42 -8.82
C GLY A 532 4.81 9.87 -7.35
N CYS A 533 5.97 9.88 -6.68
CA CYS A 533 6.06 10.29 -5.28
C CYS A 533 6.29 11.80 -5.05
N GLY A 534 6.70 12.55 -6.08
CA GLY A 534 7.03 13.98 -5.99
C GLY A 534 8.23 14.36 -5.12
N ALA A 535 8.87 13.43 -4.40
CA ALA A 535 10.00 13.77 -3.52
C ALA A 535 11.20 14.42 -4.24
N CYS A 536 11.27 14.23 -5.58
CA CYS A 536 12.30 14.75 -6.47
C CYS A 536 11.95 16.13 -7.04
N THR A 537 10.87 16.77 -6.60
CA THR A 537 10.39 18.04 -7.16
C THR A 537 11.39 19.17 -6.89
N VAL A 538 11.64 19.96 -7.93
CA VAL A 538 12.42 21.20 -7.93
C VAL A 538 11.62 22.30 -8.61
N MET A 539 11.99 23.57 -8.40
CA MET A 539 11.39 24.68 -9.14
C MET A 539 12.30 25.11 -10.28
N VAL A 540 11.74 25.25 -11.47
CA VAL A 540 12.42 25.77 -12.66
C VAL A 540 11.85 27.13 -13.00
N SER A 541 12.73 28.05 -13.42
CA SER A 541 12.38 29.42 -13.79
C SER A 541 13.05 29.84 -15.08
N TYR A 542 12.31 30.54 -15.95
CA TYR A 542 12.87 31.18 -17.14
C TYR A 542 12.18 32.53 -17.39
N TYR A 543 12.83 33.40 -18.18
CA TYR A 543 12.27 34.69 -18.55
C TYR A 543 11.50 34.57 -19.86
N ASP A 544 10.19 34.85 -19.84
CA ASP A 544 9.40 34.93 -21.06
C ASP A 544 9.51 36.34 -21.66
N GLN A 545 10.24 36.41 -22.78
CA GLN A 545 10.45 37.66 -23.51
C GLN A 545 9.16 38.21 -24.13
N LEU A 546 8.18 37.37 -24.47
CA LEU A 546 6.92 37.80 -25.09
C LEU A 546 6.02 38.53 -24.09
N HIS A 547 5.99 38.05 -22.84
CA HIS A 547 5.15 38.61 -21.78
C HIS A 547 5.94 39.49 -20.79
N ASN A 548 7.24 39.65 -21.03
CA ASN A 548 8.17 40.43 -20.20
C ASN A 548 8.05 40.07 -18.71
N SER A 549 8.04 38.78 -18.42
CA SER A 549 7.80 38.25 -17.07
C SER A 549 8.53 36.93 -16.84
N SER A 550 8.99 36.70 -15.62
CA SER A 550 9.51 35.39 -15.20
C SER A 550 8.39 34.38 -15.03
N VAL A 551 8.60 33.17 -15.57
CA VAL A 551 7.72 32.01 -15.43
C VAL A 551 8.36 31.05 -14.43
N HIS A 552 7.55 30.51 -13.51
CA HIS A 552 7.98 29.59 -12.46
C HIS A 552 7.08 28.36 -12.44
N TYR A 553 7.65 27.16 -12.38
CA TYR A 553 6.87 25.92 -12.27
C TYR A 553 7.66 24.81 -11.60
N ALA A 554 6.93 23.87 -11.00
CA ALA A 554 7.49 22.68 -10.36
C ALA A 554 7.76 21.58 -11.39
N VAL A 555 8.90 20.89 -11.25
CA VAL A 555 9.30 19.79 -12.14
C VAL A 555 9.82 18.62 -11.31
N ASN A 556 9.42 17.41 -11.68
CA ASN A 556 10.02 16.19 -11.16
C ASN A 556 11.40 15.99 -11.77
N ALA A 557 12.46 16.31 -11.02
CA ALA A 557 13.85 16.20 -11.48
C ALA A 557 14.22 14.78 -11.96
N CYS A 558 13.52 13.78 -11.42
CA CYS A 558 13.71 12.37 -11.76
C CYS A 558 13.17 11.98 -13.14
N LEU A 559 12.28 12.78 -13.73
CA LEU A 559 11.73 12.57 -15.07
C LEU A 559 12.26 13.57 -16.10
N ALA A 560 12.69 14.75 -15.66
CA ALA A 560 13.15 15.80 -16.56
C ALA A 560 14.48 15.44 -17.22
N PRO A 561 14.55 15.32 -18.56
CA PRO A 561 15.81 15.18 -19.25
C PRO A 561 16.70 16.40 -19.01
N LEU A 562 18.00 16.20 -18.82
CA LEU A 562 18.91 17.28 -18.46
C LEU A 562 18.89 18.44 -19.48
N TYR A 563 18.76 18.15 -20.79
CA TYR A 563 18.66 19.19 -21.82
C TYR A 563 17.40 20.07 -21.71
N SER A 564 16.33 19.58 -21.09
CA SER A 564 15.04 20.31 -21.03
C SER A 564 15.09 21.52 -20.10
N VAL A 565 16.14 21.64 -19.29
CA VAL A 565 16.39 22.74 -18.36
C VAL A 565 17.58 23.61 -18.78
N GLU A 566 18.04 23.47 -20.02
CA GLU A 566 19.10 24.31 -20.60
C GLU A 566 18.73 25.80 -20.57
N GLY A 567 19.63 26.63 -20.03
CA GLY A 567 19.42 28.07 -19.93
C GLY A 567 18.35 28.49 -18.92
N MET A 568 17.79 27.54 -18.16
CA MET A 568 16.81 27.81 -17.11
C MET A 568 17.48 27.89 -15.74
N HIS A 569 16.86 28.63 -14.82
CA HIS A 569 17.29 28.75 -13.44
C HIS A 569 16.56 27.73 -12.56
N VAL A 570 17.31 26.87 -11.88
CA VAL A 570 16.76 25.79 -11.07
C VAL A 570 17.02 26.02 -9.58
N ILE A 571 15.97 25.88 -8.77
CA ILE A 571 16.02 26.04 -7.32
C ILE A 571 15.64 24.71 -6.67
N THR A 572 16.49 24.23 -5.76
CA THR A 572 16.25 23.03 -4.94
C THR A 572 15.80 23.42 -3.53
N VAL A 573 15.39 22.43 -2.72
CA VAL A 573 14.95 22.67 -1.34
C VAL A 573 16.00 23.37 -0.47
N GLU A 574 17.28 23.06 -0.69
CA GLU A 574 18.40 23.70 0.03
C GLU A 574 18.68 25.12 -0.45
N GLY A 575 18.33 25.40 -1.70
CA GLY A 575 18.34 26.74 -2.29
C GLY A 575 17.19 27.61 -1.81
N VAL A 576 16.10 27.02 -1.29
CA VAL A 576 15.03 27.78 -0.62
C VAL A 576 15.43 28.15 0.81
N GLY A 577 16.02 27.23 1.56
CA GLY A 577 16.54 27.50 2.90
C GLY A 577 17.33 26.31 3.44
N ASN A 578 18.33 26.60 4.29
CA ASN A 578 19.28 25.61 4.79
C ASN A 578 19.85 26.00 6.18
N HIS A 579 20.73 25.16 6.72
CA HIS A 579 21.33 25.34 8.05
C HIS A 579 22.19 26.62 8.20
N ARG A 580 22.61 27.25 7.10
CA ARG A 580 23.41 28.48 7.11
C ARG A 580 22.54 29.72 6.96
N SER A 581 21.58 29.70 6.04
CA SER A 581 20.70 30.83 5.74
C SER A 581 19.43 30.86 6.60
N GLY A 582 19.17 29.82 7.38
CA GLY A 582 17.90 29.63 8.08
C GLY A 582 16.83 29.00 7.20
N LEU A 583 15.71 28.63 7.82
CA LEU A 583 14.53 28.08 7.13
C LEU A 583 13.75 29.21 6.47
N HIS A 584 13.28 28.96 5.24
CA HIS A 584 12.33 29.83 4.57
C HIS A 584 10.93 29.72 5.22
N PRO A 585 10.09 30.77 5.21
CA PRO A 585 8.73 30.72 5.78
C PRO A 585 7.87 29.55 5.29
N VAL A 586 8.02 29.12 4.03
CA VAL A 586 7.37 27.90 3.49
C VAL A 586 7.83 26.63 4.22
N GLN A 587 9.14 26.48 4.45
CA GLN A 587 9.70 25.35 5.20
C GLN A 587 9.28 25.40 6.67
N GLU A 588 9.26 26.61 7.25
CA GLU A 588 8.88 26.82 8.63
C GLU A 588 7.40 26.55 8.88
N SER A 589 6.52 26.94 7.94
CA SER A 589 5.09 26.64 7.99
C SER A 589 4.83 25.13 8.05
N LEU A 590 5.49 24.34 7.19
CA LEU A 590 5.39 22.89 7.20
C LEU A 590 5.93 22.28 8.51
N ALA A 591 7.02 22.84 9.05
CA ALA A 591 7.59 22.38 10.31
C ALA A 591 6.66 22.67 11.49
N ARG A 592 6.12 23.89 11.59
CA ARG A 592 5.22 24.33 12.66
C ARG A 592 3.87 23.61 12.64
N SER A 593 3.37 23.30 11.45
CA SER A 593 2.10 22.59 11.27
C SER A 593 2.25 21.07 11.34
N HIS A 594 3.42 20.56 11.75
CA HIS A 594 3.71 19.12 11.82
C HIS A 594 3.53 18.36 10.49
N GLY A 595 3.66 19.07 9.35
CA GLY A 595 3.60 18.48 8.02
C GLY A 595 4.80 17.60 7.66
N SER A 596 5.87 17.65 8.45
CA SER A 596 7.04 16.78 8.31
C SER A 596 7.09 15.71 9.41
N GLN A 597 6.91 14.44 9.03
CA GLN A 597 7.06 13.29 9.94
C GLN A 597 8.37 12.53 9.70
N CYS A 598 8.46 11.77 8.61
CA CYS A 598 9.67 11.02 8.23
C CYS A 598 10.68 11.89 7.46
N GLY A 599 10.26 13.06 6.97
CA GLY A 599 11.10 14.00 6.23
C GLY A 599 11.41 13.60 4.78
N TYR A 600 10.91 12.45 4.30
CA TYR A 600 11.27 11.93 2.98
C TYR A 600 10.62 12.68 1.83
N CYS A 601 9.31 12.89 1.91
CA CYS A 601 8.52 13.62 0.91
C CYS A 601 8.56 15.14 1.12
N THR A 602 9.01 15.60 2.28
CA THR A 602 8.98 17.02 2.68
C THR A 602 9.67 17.95 1.68
N PRO A 603 10.84 17.61 1.10
CA PRO A 603 11.44 18.42 0.05
C PRO A 603 10.53 18.65 -1.15
N GLY A 604 9.86 17.62 -1.64
CA GLY A 604 8.93 17.72 -2.77
C GLY A 604 7.75 18.64 -2.46
N PHE A 605 7.13 18.47 -1.30
CA PHE A 605 6.05 19.33 -0.83
C PHE A 605 6.49 20.80 -0.68
N VAL A 606 7.66 21.07 -0.07
CA VAL A 606 8.21 22.43 0.03
C VAL A 606 8.37 23.04 -1.37
N MET A 607 8.92 22.30 -2.31
CA MET A 607 9.19 22.82 -3.66
C MET A 607 7.92 23.06 -4.47
N SER A 608 6.91 22.18 -4.35
CA SER A 608 5.59 22.40 -4.94
C SER A 608 4.91 23.65 -4.36
N MET A 609 4.89 23.79 -3.04
CA MET A 609 4.33 24.98 -2.36
C MET A 609 5.04 26.25 -2.82
N TYR A 610 6.37 26.23 -2.82
CA TYR A 610 7.19 27.37 -3.21
C TYR A 610 6.97 27.76 -4.68
N ALA A 611 6.89 26.78 -5.60
CA ALA A 611 6.64 27.04 -7.01
C ALA A 611 5.26 27.65 -7.28
N LEU A 612 4.21 27.16 -6.61
CA LEU A 612 2.86 27.71 -6.77
C LEU A 612 2.75 29.15 -6.24
N LEU A 613 3.39 29.43 -5.11
CA LEU A 613 3.44 30.79 -4.57
C LEU A 613 4.14 31.74 -5.53
N ARG A 614 5.30 31.32 -6.06
CA ARG A 614 6.08 32.11 -7.02
C ARG A 614 5.36 32.34 -8.36
N SER A 615 4.53 31.40 -8.80
CA SER A 615 3.76 31.53 -10.05
C SER A 615 2.46 32.34 -9.88
N SER A 616 2.00 32.56 -8.64
CA SER A 616 0.71 33.19 -8.36
C SER A 616 0.86 34.64 -7.89
N ARG A 617 0.19 35.57 -8.58
CA ARG A 617 0.17 37.00 -8.18
C ARG A 617 -0.74 37.31 -6.98
N SER A 618 -1.67 36.40 -6.69
CA SER A 618 -2.62 36.46 -5.58
C SER A 618 -2.52 35.18 -4.75
N ALA A 619 -3.12 35.17 -3.55
CA ALA A 619 -3.23 33.95 -2.75
C ALA A 619 -3.84 32.80 -3.59
N PRO A 620 -3.21 31.62 -3.64
CA PRO A 620 -3.70 30.49 -4.41
C PRO A 620 -5.06 30.02 -3.89
N ARG A 621 -5.94 29.61 -4.80
CA ARG A 621 -7.24 29.02 -4.45
C ARG A 621 -7.04 27.60 -3.92
N GLU A 622 -8.05 27.12 -3.23
CA GLU A 622 -8.09 25.79 -2.63
C GLU A 622 -7.79 24.66 -3.64
N GLU A 623 -8.48 24.67 -4.79
CA GLU A 623 -8.27 23.68 -5.86
C GLU A 623 -6.83 23.68 -6.38
N GLN A 624 -6.18 24.84 -6.44
CA GLN A 624 -4.80 24.96 -6.92
C GLN A 624 -3.80 24.42 -5.89
N ILE A 625 -4.10 24.58 -4.60
CA ILE A 625 -3.31 23.99 -3.51
C ILE A 625 -3.38 22.47 -3.59
N GLU A 626 -4.58 21.90 -3.73
CA GLU A 626 -4.76 20.45 -3.83
C GLU A 626 -4.10 19.87 -5.08
N GLU A 627 -4.28 20.51 -6.25
CA GLU A 627 -3.71 20.05 -7.51
C GLU A 627 -2.17 20.10 -7.50
N CYS A 628 -1.58 21.15 -6.92
CA CYS A 628 -0.12 21.28 -6.82
C CYS A 628 0.51 20.22 -5.90
N LEU A 629 -0.19 19.85 -4.83
CA LEU A 629 0.28 18.85 -3.88
C LEU A 629 -0.09 17.41 -4.29
N ALA A 630 -1.02 17.22 -5.24
CA ALA A 630 -1.41 15.89 -5.74
C ALA A 630 -0.24 15.12 -6.38
N GLY A 631 0.74 15.83 -6.92
CA GLY A 631 1.97 15.23 -7.46
C GLY A 631 2.97 14.75 -6.40
N ASN A 632 2.69 14.90 -5.11
CA ASN A 632 3.56 14.52 -4.00
C ASN A 632 2.87 13.52 -3.06
N LEU A 633 3.57 12.44 -2.72
CA LEU A 633 3.02 11.36 -1.89
C LEU A 633 3.61 11.41 -0.47
N CYS A 634 2.73 11.54 0.54
CA CYS A 634 3.11 11.34 1.94
C CYS A 634 2.61 9.99 2.45
N ARG A 635 3.53 9.02 2.67
CA ARG A 635 3.18 7.67 3.13
C ARG A 635 2.93 7.57 4.64
N CYS A 636 3.29 8.59 5.41
CA CYS A 636 3.25 8.60 6.87
C CYS A 636 2.04 9.36 7.45
N THR A 637 0.90 9.44 6.77
CA THR A 637 -0.32 10.13 7.27
C THR A 637 -0.21 11.66 7.46
N GLY A 638 0.77 12.32 6.85
CA GLY A 638 1.01 13.77 6.97
C GLY A 638 0.28 14.65 5.95
N TYR A 639 -0.53 14.07 5.04
CA TYR A 639 -1.09 14.84 3.91
C TYR A 639 -1.99 16.00 4.36
N ARG A 640 -2.89 15.77 5.32
CA ARG A 640 -3.77 16.82 5.87
C ARG A 640 -2.98 17.93 6.59
N PRO A 641 -2.07 17.63 7.54
CA PRO A 641 -1.17 18.65 8.11
C PRO A 641 -0.38 19.45 7.07
N ILE A 642 0.06 18.82 5.97
CA ILE A 642 0.78 19.50 4.87
C ILE A 642 -0.14 20.45 4.10
N VAL A 643 -1.32 19.97 3.71
CA VAL A 643 -2.30 20.76 2.96
C VAL A 643 -2.80 21.92 3.83
N ASP A 644 -3.11 21.66 5.10
CA ASP A 644 -3.56 22.68 6.07
C ASP A 644 -2.45 23.69 6.37
N ALA A 645 -1.19 23.25 6.47
CA ALA A 645 -0.04 24.15 6.57
C ALA A 645 -0.01 25.12 5.38
N PHE A 646 -0.25 24.60 4.17
CA PHE A 646 -0.25 25.45 2.98
C PHE A 646 -1.47 26.37 2.94
N ARG A 647 -2.67 25.88 3.26
CA ARG A 647 -3.90 26.68 3.34
C ARG A 647 -3.78 27.84 4.30
N VAL A 648 -3.24 27.58 5.49
CA VAL A 648 -3.02 28.61 6.52
C VAL A 648 -1.96 29.58 6.04
N PHE A 649 -0.81 29.07 5.58
CA PHE A 649 0.29 29.91 5.12
C PHE A 649 -0.09 30.80 3.94
N ALA A 650 -0.79 30.27 2.93
CA ALA A 650 -1.24 31.01 1.75
C ALA A 650 -2.15 32.21 2.06
N LYS A 651 -2.74 32.26 3.26
CA LYS A 651 -3.59 33.35 3.74
C LYS A 651 -2.84 34.38 4.61
N THR A 652 -1.57 34.15 4.92
CA THR A 652 -0.75 35.05 5.76
C THR A 652 -0.03 36.12 4.94
N ASP A 653 0.29 37.25 5.59
CA ASP A 653 1.16 38.29 5.00
C ASP A 653 2.56 37.76 4.65
N ASP A 654 3.02 36.71 5.36
CA ASP A 654 4.27 36.00 5.08
C ASP A 654 4.25 35.24 3.74
N ALA A 655 3.08 34.85 3.21
CA ALA A 655 2.98 34.33 1.85
C ALA A 655 3.08 35.44 0.80
N VAL A 656 2.58 36.65 1.10
CA VAL A 656 2.76 37.83 0.24
C VAL A 656 4.22 38.29 0.27
N TYR A 657 4.88 38.18 1.42
CA TYR A 657 6.33 38.36 1.53
C TYR A 657 7.08 37.23 0.82
N ALA A 658 6.76 35.95 0.96
CA ALA A 658 7.38 34.86 0.17
C ALA A 658 7.19 35.04 -1.35
N ASN A 659 6.09 35.69 -1.77
CA ASN A 659 5.89 36.10 -3.16
C ASN A 659 6.82 37.25 -3.60
N ARG A 660 7.33 38.07 -2.67
CA ARG A 660 8.05 39.35 -2.94
C ARG A 660 9.46 39.44 -2.35
N SER A 661 9.84 38.62 -1.38
CA SER A 661 11.05 38.75 -0.57
C SER A 661 12.20 37.94 -1.14
N SER A 662 12.69 38.41 -2.28
CA SER A 662 14.12 38.68 -2.44
C SER A 662 14.28 40.20 -2.58
N GLY A 663 13.97 40.91 -1.49
CA GLY A 663 14.01 42.38 -1.38
C GLY A 663 15.41 42.98 -1.31
N SER A 664 16.40 42.34 -1.94
CA SER A 664 17.63 42.99 -2.41
C SER A 664 17.64 42.76 -3.92
N SER A 665 17.18 43.76 -4.66
CA SER A 665 17.08 43.80 -6.13
C SER A 665 17.89 42.73 -6.89
N PRO A 666 17.20 41.93 -7.69
CA PRO A 666 17.68 41.70 -9.05
C PRO A 666 16.48 41.72 -10.02
N ASP A 667 15.72 42.82 -10.03
CA ASP A 667 15.16 43.32 -11.29
C ASP A 667 16.27 43.96 -12.17
N GLY A 668 17.53 43.87 -11.74
CA GLY A 668 18.68 43.93 -12.64
C GLY A 668 18.78 42.61 -13.39
N GLU A 669 18.11 42.53 -14.54
CA GLU A 669 18.40 41.60 -15.65
C GLU A 669 18.86 40.19 -15.22
N PHE A 670 17.92 39.32 -14.82
CA PHE A 670 18.11 37.88 -15.04
C PHE A 670 17.86 37.53 -16.51
N ILE A 671 18.57 38.23 -17.38
CA ILE A 671 18.79 37.82 -18.76
C ILE A 671 19.94 36.82 -18.65
N CYS A 672 19.70 35.54 -18.94
CA CYS A 672 20.80 34.64 -19.29
C CYS A 672 21.62 35.38 -20.35
N PRO A 673 22.85 35.84 -20.08
CA PRO A 673 23.59 36.61 -21.06
C PRO A 673 23.75 35.71 -22.27
N SER A 674 23.17 36.14 -23.40
CA SER A 674 23.36 35.49 -24.67
C SER A 674 24.81 35.72 -25.09
N THR A 675 25.71 34.82 -24.68
CA THR A 675 26.86 34.31 -25.46
C THR A 675 27.60 33.21 -24.69
#